data_AF-A0A8J3B4S2-F1
#
_entry.id   AF-A0A8J3B4S2-F1
#
_cell.length_a   1.000
_cell.length_b   1.000
_cell.length_c   1.000
_cell.angle_alpha   90.00
_cell.angle_beta   90.00
_cell.angle_gamma   90.00
#
_symmetry.space_group_name_H-M   'P 1'
#
loop_
_entity.id
_entity.type
_entity.pdbx_description
1 polymer ?
#
loop_
_entity_poly.entity_id
_entity_poly.type
_entity_poly.pdbx_seq_one_letter_code
_entity_poly.pdbx_strand_id
1 'polypeptide(L)'
;MTAQPEPIAAPPAADAVDTVAAAAGSADATQPYAELGLKDDEYARIREILGRRPTQSELAMYSIMWSEHCSYKSSKVHLRQFSEKAPPNTRMLAGIGENAGVVRVSDELAVTFKVESHNHPSFVEPHQGAATGVGGIVRDILAMGARPIAVMDPLRFGAADHPDTARVFPGVVAGIGSYGNCLGLPNIGGEVVFDPCYQGNPLVNALSIGVLPVARLQNKAAAGAGNVVVLLGARTGRDGIGGVSVLASATFDDESTQRRPSVQVGDPFIEKLLIESCLEIYDAGLVVGIQDLGGAGLTCALSETAAAAGTGMRVELEKVPLREASMAPHEVLASESQERMLLIVAPENLDAVLDIADKWGVAATAIGEVVEADDAQKGGRLVVTWHGATVVDVPPGSLADDGPVYERPMREPSDLILLQADRAETLPRPTTGDALRETLLRMVASPNLCDKSWVTEQYDRYVLGNTVLAQPEDAGMIRVDEATGLGVAVSVDGNGRYSRLDPYTGVKLALAESYRNVAVSGAAPIAVSNCLNFGSPEDPGVMWQFAETCRGLADGCAELGIPVTGGNVSFYNQTGSVAIHPTPVVAVLGLIENVAGRVPMGFRREADVIMVLGETRNELSGSEWAWVAHRHLGGLPPRVDLAAERALGAVVAAGARTGLISTAHDLSDGGLAQALVESCLRHGVGAQIALADDTPLDAFTQLFSESAGRALVSVPRGHEKAFAALCDEHGVPWTALGVVDPAGDAALTVRDQFTVSIGTLRDASAATLPGLFDRPAAVAAAAAPAAADPVTLAPTAPPAPGAAAPATSGPTTTGPTTSGRVTSGPATTGPATTDPAAAGPAAAGRSPAAGGAAGDAADAAGAAAAGAEPAGPAGAGAAEDSGSATKSARPAGGAADSVGSETGAASDADEPPAEEGAAPPAAPRSTPRGAAAKPTNPARRGKGAAGKG
;
A
#
# COMPACT_ATOMS: atom_id res chain seq x y z
N MET A 1 -2.73 34.34 45.57
CA MET A 1 -2.79 33.54 46.81
C MET A 1 -2.21 32.18 46.49
N THR A 2 -1.41 31.60 47.38
CA THR A 2 -0.80 30.27 47.18
C THR A 2 -1.79 29.18 47.57
N ALA A 3 -2.27 28.40 46.59
CA ALA A 3 -2.94 27.15 46.86
C ALA A 3 -1.91 26.09 47.32
N GLN A 4 -2.26 25.29 48.32
CA GLN A 4 -1.53 24.08 48.65
C GLN A 4 -1.90 22.99 47.63
N PRO A 5 -0.99 22.07 47.26
CA PRO A 5 -1.38 20.87 46.53
C PRO A 5 -2.23 19.98 47.45
N GLU A 6 -3.30 19.40 46.92
CA GLU A 6 -4.08 18.37 47.64
C GLU A 6 -3.26 17.07 47.76
N PRO A 7 -3.47 16.27 48.82
CA PRO A 7 -2.75 15.01 48.98
C PRO A 7 -3.15 14.02 47.89
N ILE A 8 -2.14 13.42 47.25
CA ILE A 8 -2.32 12.33 46.28
C ILE A 8 -3.11 11.20 46.96
N ALA A 9 -4.20 10.75 46.31
CA ALA A 9 -5.00 9.66 46.82
C ALA A 9 -4.17 8.37 46.92
N ALA A 10 -4.37 7.59 47.99
CA ALA A 10 -3.70 6.31 48.14
C ALA A 10 -4.08 5.36 46.97
N PRO A 11 -3.15 4.53 46.48
CA PRO A 11 -3.46 3.57 45.42
C PRO A 11 -4.56 2.59 45.85
N PRO A 12 -5.37 2.06 44.90
CA PRO A 12 -6.37 1.06 45.21
C PRO A 12 -5.75 -0.19 45.85
N ALA A 13 -6.51 -0.87 46.70
CA ALA A 13 -6.03 -2.04 47.44
C ALA A 13 -5.63 -3.20 46.51
N ALA A 14 -4.63 -3.98 46.92
CA ALA A 14 -4.06 -5.08 46.13
C ALA A 14 -5.06 -6.21 45.80
N ASP A 15 -6.20 -6.27 46.48
CA ASP A 15 -7.28 -7.24 46.25
C ASP A 15 -8.00 -7.10 44.89
N ALA A 16 -7.65 -6.07 44.09
CA ALA A 16 -8.31 -5.74 42.82
C ALA A 16 -7.57 -6.23 41.56
N VAL A 17 -6.36 -6.82 41.67
CA VAL A 17 -5.54 -7.22 40.52
C VAL A 17 -5.51 -8.74 40.36
N ASP A 18 -5.86 -9.24 39.18
CA ASP A 18 -5.82 -10.66 38.86
C ASP A 18 -4.38 -11.13 38.58
N THR A 19 -3.88 -12.04 39.41
CA THR A 19 -2.47 -12.48 39.42
C THR A 19 -2.33 -13.95 39.06
N VAL A 20 -1.14 -14.35 38.61
CA VAL A 20 -0.81 -15.75 38.26
C VAL A 20 -1.07 -16.70 39.44
N ALA A 21 -0.77 -16.26 40.66
CA ALA A 21 -1.05 -17.01 41.89
C ALA A 21 -2.55 -17.16 42.18
N ALA A 22 -3.35 -16.10 41.97
CA ALA A 22 -4.80 -16.16 42.12
C ALA A 22 -5.45 -17.04 41.04
N ALA A 23 -4.96 -16.97 39.79
CA ALA A 23 -5.44 -17.75 38.66
C ALA A 23 -5.26 -19.27 38.88
N ALA A 24 -4.12 -19.69 39.45
CA ALA A 24 -3.89 -21.09 39.83
C ALA A 24 -4.90 -21.61 40.88
N GLY A 25 -5.42 -20.74 41.75
CA GLY A 25 -6.42 -21.08 42.77
C GLY A 25 -7.89 -20.95 42.35
N SER A 26 -8.18 -20.53 41.11
CA SER A 26 -9.54 -20.12 40.70
C SER A 26 -9.92 -20.58 39.27
N ALA A 27 -9.64 -21.84 38.94
CA ALA A 27 -9.82 -22.41 37.60
C ALA A 27 -11.24 -22.31 37.02
N ASP A 28 -12.27 -22.28 37.87
CA ASP A 28 -13.70 -22.23 37.48
C ASP A 28 -14.27 -20.80 37.41
N ALA A 29 -13.44 -19.76 37.55
CA ALA A 29 -13.88 -18.37 37.42
C ALA A 29 -14.26 -18.04 35.97
N THR A 30 -15.45 -17.48 35.76
CA THR A 30 -15.92 -16.99 34.46
C THR A 30 -15.04 -15.84 33.98
N GLN A 31 -14.66 -15.84 32.70
CA GLN A 31 -13.87 -14.77 32.07
C GLN A 31 -14.53 -14.34 30.74
N PRO A 32 -14.46 -13.05 30.36
CA PRO A 32 -15.18 -12.50 29.19
C PRO A 32 -14.43 -12.73 27.86
N TYR A 33 -13.88 -13.92 27.62
CA TYR A 33 -13.02 -14.19 26.45
C TYR A 33 -13.75 -13.93 25.11
N ALA A 34 -15.03 -14.30 25.02
CA ALA A 34 -15.85 -14.07 23.84
C ALA A 34 -16.15 -12.57 23.58
N GLU A 35 -16.16 -11.73 24.62
CA GLU A 35 -16.33 -10.27 24.48
C GLU A 35 -15.06 -9.57 23.95
N LEU A 36 -13.89 -10.22 24.12
CA LEU A 36 -12.59 -9.74 23.65
C LEU A 36 -12.26 -10.21 22.21
N GLY A 37 -13.01 -11.18 21.68
CA GLY A 37 -12.88 -11.71 20.31
C GLY A 37 -12.40 -13.16 20.21
N LEU A 38 -12.15 -13.86 21.32
CA LEU A 38 -11.69 -15.26 21.32
C LEU A 38 -12.84 -16.27 21.19
N LYS A 39 -12.59 -17.36 20.45
CA LYS A 39 -13.50 -18.51 20.35
C LYS A 39 -13.32 -19.49 21.52
N ASP A 40 -14.30 -20.38 21.71
CA ASP A 40 -14.29 -21.37 22.81
C ASP A 40 -13.07 -22.32 22.76
N ASP A 41 -12.67 -22.72 21.55
CA ASP A 41 -11.51 -23.58 21.28
C ASP A 41 -10.19 -22.80 21.41
N GLU A 42 -10.15 -21.55 20.96
CA GLU A 42 -9.02 -20.64 21.21
C GLU A 42 -8.80 -20.45 22.73
N TYR A 43 -9.85 -20.18 23.51
CA TYR A 43 -9.77 -20.06 24.98
C TYR A 43 -9.41 -21.38 25.68
N ALA A 44 -9.95 -22.52 25.21
CA ALA A 44 -9.55 -23.84 25.74
C ALA A 44 -8.06 -24.10 25.53
N ARG A 45 -7.53 -23.82 24.34
CA ARG A 45 -6.10 -23.98 24.02
C ARG A 45 -5.21 -23.06 24.85
N ILE A 46 -5.62 -21.83 25.13
CA ILE A 46 -4.92 -20.93 26.06
C ILE A 46 -4.84 -21.55 27.47
N ARG A 47 -5.92 -22.17 27.96
CA ARG A 47 -5.91 -22.86 29.27
C ARG A 47 -4.99 -24.08 29.29
N GLU A 48 -4.88 -24.81 28.18
CA GLU A 48 -3.96 -25.93 28.02
C GLU A 48 -2.49 -25.47 28.02
N ILE A 49 -2.15 -24.43 27.26
CA ILE A 49 -0.81 -23.82 27.18
C ILE A 49 -0.33 -23.34 28.56
N LEU A 50 -1.23 -22.72 29.34
CA LEU A 50 -0.88 -22.18 30.66
C LEU A 50 -0.98 -23.21 31.80
N GLY A 51 -1.68 -24.34 31.60
CA GLY A 51 -1.98 -25.32 32.66
C GLY A 51 -2.95 -24.82 33.74
N ARG A 52 -3.59 -23.67 33.53
CA ARG A 52 -4.51 -22.96 34.43
C ARG A 52 -5.39 -22.00 33.61
N ARG A 53 -6.31 -21.28 34.25
CA ARG A 53 -6.93 -20.13 33.58
C ARG A 53 -5.89 -19.01 33.36
N PRO A 54 -5.99 -18.22 32.28
CA PRO A 54 -5.21 -16.99 32.14
C PRO A 54 -5.60 -15.96 33.21
N THR A 55 -4.69 -15.04 33.54
CA THR A 55 -5.05 -13.79 34.22
C THR A 55 -5.83 -12.87 33.28
N GLN A 56 -6.42 -11.78 33.80
CA GLN A 56 -6.99 -10.72 32.96
C GLN A 56 -5.98 -10.15 31.95
N SER A 57 -4.72 -9.95 32.38
CA SER A 57 -3.65 -9.43 31.52
C SER A 57 -3.27 -10.43 30.43
N GLU A 58 -3.07 -11.69 30.78
CA GLU A 58 -2.76 -12.75 29.83
C GLU A 58 -3.90 -12.97 28.83
N LEU A 59 -5.15 -12.96 29.30
CA LEU A 59 -6.30 -13.12 28.42
C LEU A 59 -6.41 -11.97 27.41
N ALA A 60 -6.15 -10.73 27.83
CA ALA A 60 -6.06 -9.59 26.92
C ALA A 60 -4.91 -9.77 25.92
N MET A 61 -3.71 -10.16 26.37
CA MET A 61 -2.55 -10.39 25.50
C MET A 61 -2.83 -11.45 24.43
N TYR A 62 -3.35 -12.61 24.82
CA TYR A 62 -3.74 -13.66 23.88
C TYR A 62 -4.86 -13.21 22.93
N SER A 63 -5.88 -12.50 23.42
CA SER A 63 -6.99 -12.03 22.58
C SER A 63 -6.56 -11.02 21.51
N ILE A 64 -5.48 -10.28 21.75
CA ILE A 64 -4.93 -9.34 20.78
C ILE A 64 -3.94 -10.04 19.84
N MET A 65 -3.00 -10.82 20.34
CA MET A 65 -2.02 -11.52 19.48
C MET A 65 -2.66 -12.60 18.60
N TRP A 66 -3.72 -13.27 19.08
CA TRP A 66 -4.51 -14.23 18.30
C TRP A 66 -5.69 -13.57 17.56
N SER A 67 -5.75 -12.23 17.47
CA SER A 67 -6.65 -11.52 16.55
C SER A 67 -6.31 -11.82 15.10
N GLU A 68 -7.22 -11.55 14.14
CA GLU A 68 -6.90 -11.76 12.71
C GLU A 68 -5.77 -10.81 12.26
N HIS A 69 -5.78 -9.57 12.75
CA HIS A 69 -4.81 -8.52 12.40
C HIS A 69 -3.38 -8.82 12.89
N CYS A 70 -3.19 -9.43 14.07
CA CYS A 70 -1.84 -9.83 14.53
C CYS A 70 -1.42 -11.22 14.04
N SER A 71 -2.29 -12.24 14.15
CA SER A 71 -1.89 -13.63 13.87
C SER A 71 -1.90 -14.01 12.39
N TYR A 72 -2.61 -13.24 11.56
CA TYR A 72 -2.89 -13.54 10.14
C TYR A 72 -3.60 -14.91 9.98
N LYS A 73 -4.40 -15.33 10.99
CA LYS A 73 -4.90 -16.71 11.14
C LYS A 73 -5.67 -17.29 9.96
N SER A 74 -6.31 -16.47 9.13
CA SER A 74 -7.02 -16.89 7.91
C SER A 74 -6.21 -16.70 6.62
N SER A 75 -5.14 -15.87 6.63
CA SER A 75 -4.33 -15.56 5.45
C SER A 75 -3.00 -16.33 5.38
N LYS A 76 -2.40 -16.68 6.52
CA LYS A 76 -1.07 -17.32 6.66
C LYS A 76 -0.87 -18.52 5.72
N VAL A 77 -1.91 -19.34 5.54
CA VAL A 77 -1.89 -20.54 4.67
C VAL A 77 -1.79 -20.23 3.17
N HIS A 78 -2.19 -19.04 2.74
CA HIS A 78 -2.15 -18.59 1.34
C HIS A 78 -0.90 -17.74 1.05
N LEU A 79 -0.49 -16.90 2.01
CA LEU A 79 0.65 -15.98 1.88
C LEU A 79 1.99 -16.70 1.72
N ARG A 80 2.12 -17.93 2.24
CA ARG A 80 3.34 -18.75 2.07
C ARG A 80 3.77 -18.94 0.61
N GLN A 81 2.83 -18.82 -0.34
CA GLN A 81 3.13 -18.84 -1.77
C GLN A 81 4.15 -17.78 -2.21
N PHE A 82 4.21 -16.62 -1.53
CA PHE A 82 5.20 -15.58 -1.82
C PHE A 82 6.64 -16.05 -1.55
N SER A 83 6.83 -16.93 -0.56
CA SER A 83 8.11 -17.57 -0.26
C SER A 83 8.32 -18.83 -1.11
N GLU A 84 7.30 -19.68 -1.27
CA GLU A 84 7.36 -20.93 -2.05
C GLU A 84 7.65 -20.69 -3.55
N LYS A 85 7.18 -19.56 -4.10
CA LYS A 85 7.35 -19.15 -5.51
C LYS A 85 8.31 -17.98 -5.69
N ALA A 86 9.08 -17.60 -4.66
CA ALA A 86 9.97 -16.44 -4.71
C ALA A 86 10.98 -16.56 -5.88
N PRO A 87 11.02 -15.60 -6.82
CA PRO A 87 12.07 -15.59 -7.84
C PRO A 87 13.45 -15.37 -7.19
N PRO A 88 14.54 -15.98 -7.70
CA PRO A 88 15.87 -15.81 -7.15
C PRO A 88 16.31 -14.34 -7.14
N ASN A 89 16.54 -13.77 -5.96
CA ASN A 89 16.93 -12.36 -5.80
C ASN A 89 18.22 -12.25 -4.99
N THR A 90 19.23 -11.57 -5.54
CA THR A 90 20.52 -11.29 -4.90
C THR A 90 20.55 -9.97 -4.12
N ARG A 91 19.47 -9.19 -4.16
CA ARG A 91 19.33 -7.88 -3.49
C ARG A 91 18.59 -7.95 -2.16
N MET A 92 17.82 -9.00 -1.88
CA MET A 92 17.09 -9.12 -0.62
C MET A 92 18.09 -9.23 0.55
N LEU A 93 17.94 -8.39 1.57
CA LEU A 93 18.72 -8.44 2.82
C LEU A 93 17.86 -8.89 4.00
N ALA A 94 16.60 -8.46 4.03
CA ALA A 94 15.55 -8.89 4.94
C ALA A 94 14.22 -8.93 4.19
N GLY A 95 13.28 -9.78 4.62
CA GLY A 95 12.00 -9.98 3.94
C GLY A 95 10.92 -10.49 4.89
N ILE A 96 9.96 -11.25 4.36
CA ILE A 96 8.78 -11.78 5.09
C ILE A 96 9.21 -12.42 6.43
N GLY A 97 8.82 -11.79 7.54
CA GLY A 97 9.18 -12.16 8.92
C GLY A 97 9.73 -10.98 9.73
N GLU A 98 10.47 -10.09 9.06
CA GLU A 98 10.88 -8.79 9.61
C GLU A 98 9.81 -7.72 9.37
N ASN A 99 9.88 -6.60 10.11
CA ASN A 99 8.81 -5.58 10.13
C ASN A 99 8.61 -4.93 8.75
N ALA A 100 9.71 -4.63 8.04
CA ALA A 100 9.69 -4.17 6.66
C ALA A 100 10.79 -4.85 5.81
N GLY A 101 10.50 -5.06 4.53
CA GLY A 101 11.42 -5.75 3.61
C GLY A 101 12.53 -4.84 3.08
N VAL A 102 13.77 -5.33 3.10
CA VAL A 102 14.98 -4.54 2.84
C VAL A 102 15.72 -5.03 1.59
N VAL A 103 15.95 -4.12 0.64
CA VAL A 103 16.50 -4.40 -0.68
C VAL A 103 17.77 -3.58 -0.92
N ARG A 104 18.88 -4.26 -1.19
CA ARG A 104 20.17 -3.69 -1.57
C ARG A 104 20.06 -2.92 -2.89
N VAL A 105 20.36 -1.62 -2.86
CA VAL A 105 20.40 -0.77 -4.07
C VAL A 105 21.81 -0.62 -4.62
N SER A 106 22.83 -0.50 -3.75
CA SER A 106 24.26 -0.50 -4.09
C SER A 106 25.07 -1.40 -3.15
N ASP A 107 26.41 -1.43 -3.25
CA ASP A 107 27.25 -2.19 -2.33
C ASP A 107 27.18 -1.64 -0.89
N GLU A 108 26.99 -0.33 -0.74
CA GLU A 108 26.96 0.38 0.55
C GLU A 108 25.55 0.74 1.02
N LEU A 109 24.56 0.91 0.12
CA LEU A 109 23.20 1.35 0.45
C LEU A 109 22.14 0.28 0.19
N ALA A 110 21.14 0.25 1.09
CA ALA A 110 19.89 -0.45 0.93
C ALA A 110 18.70 0.50 1.08
N VAL A 111 17.55 0.08 0.57
CA VAL A 111 16.26 0.75 0.71
C VAL A 111 15.26 -0.25 1.29
N THR A 112 14.43 0.23 2.20
CA THR A 112 13.29 -0.50 2.76
C THR A 112 12.01 0.21 2.36
N PHE A 113 10.95 -0.56 2.12
CA PHE A 113 9.62 -0.05 1.81
C PHE A 113 8.55 -1.05 2.24
N LYS A 114 7.42 -0.54 2.74
CA LYS A 114 6.26 -1.31 3.21
C LYS A 114 5.01 -0.47 2.99
N VAL A 115 3.87 -1.12 2.76
CA VAL A 115 2.54 -0.50 2.71
C VAL A 115 1.59 -1.19 3.69
N GLU A 116 0.84 -0.40 4.45
CA GLU A 116 -0.11 -0.87 5.49
C GLU A 116 -1.55 -0.36 5.26
N SER A 117 -2.42 -0.49 6.27
CA SER A 117 -3.83 -0.06 6.24
C SER A 117 -4.30 0.45 7.60
N HIS A 118 -5.01 1.57 7.64
CA HIS A 118 -5.70 2.06 8.85
C HIS A 118 -7.20 2.36 8.58
N ASN A 119 -7.83 1.45 7.83
CA ASN A 119 -9.18 1.54 7.28
C ASN A 119 -10.26 1.81 8.36
N HIS A 120 -10.44 0.89 9.32
CA HIS A 120 -11.48 1.03 10.37
C HIS A 120 -11.29 2.28 11.25
N PRO A 121 -10.08 2.61 11.76
CA PRO A 121 -9.83 3.89 12.43
C PRO A 121 -10.19 5.10 11.57
N SER A 122 -9.76 5.14 10.30
CA SER A 122 -10.04 6.24 9.38
C SER A 122 -11.51 6.38 8.97
N PHE A 123 -12.33 5.34 9.16
CA PHE A 123 -13.77 5.47 9.02
C PHE A 123 -14.42 6.16 10.24
N VAL A 124 -13.94 5.84 11.45
CA VAL A 124 -14.51 6.33 12.73
C VAL A 124 -14.01 7.73 13.06
N GLU A 125 -12.71 7.98 12.98
CA GLU A 125 -12.08 9.31 13.10
C GLU A 125 -11.12 9.51 11.91
N PRO A 126 -11.58 10.16 10.82
CA PRO A 126 -10.82 10.23 9.58
C PRO A 126 -9.47 10.94 9.66
N HIS A 127 -9.32 11.98 10.50
CA HIS A 127 -8.07 12.72 10.59
C HIS A 127 -7.04 11.95 11.40
N GLN A 128 -7.45 11.44 12.56
CA GLN A 128 -6.53 10.75 13.47
C GLN A 128 -6.18 9.36 12.95
N GLY A 129 -7.14 8.61 12.39
CA GLY A 129 -6.89 7.32 11.76
C GLY A 129 -5.95 7.42 10.55
N ALA A 130 -6.01 8.50 9.77
CA ALA A 130 -5.08 8.68 8.67
C ALA A 130 -3.68 9.12 9.15
N ALA A 131 -3.62 10.04 10.12
CA ALA A 131 -2.36 10.51 10.70
C ALA A 131 -1.56 9.40 11.41
N THR A 132 -2.23 8.58 12.23
CA THR A 132 -1.61 7.43 12.92
C THR A 132 -1.21 6.31 11.97
N GLY A 133 -1.92 6.13 10.84
CA GLY A 133 -1.50 5.26 9.75
C GLY A 133 -0.14 5.65 9.15
N VAL A 134 0.08 6.96 8.91
CA VAL A 134 1.39 7.48 8.46
C VAL A 134 2.47 7.30 9.56
N GLY A 135 2.12 7.50 10.83
CA GLY A 135 3.04 7.28 11.95
C GLY A 135 3.49 5.82 12.11
N GLY A 136 2.56 4.86 12.03
CA GLY A 136 2.87 3.43 12.12
C GLY A 136 3.87 2.99 11.05
N ILE A 137 3.57 3.28 9.78
CA ILE A 137 4.43 2.86 8.65
C ILE A 137 5.80 3.55 8.65
N VAL A 138 5.92 4.71 9.29
CA VAL A 138 7.20 5.40 9.52
C VAL A 138 8.05 4.71 10.59
N ARG A 139 7.42 4.14 11.63
CA ARG A 139 8.12 3.39 12.69
C ARG A 139 8.61 2.01 12.24
N ASP A 140 7.86 1.30 11.38
CA ASP A 140 8.33 0.09 10.70
C ASP A 140 9.68 0.29 10.00
N ILE A 141 9.76 1.37 9.22
CA ILE A 141 10.94 1.74 8.44
C ILE A 141 12.10 2.11 9.37
N LEU A 142 11.80 2.81 10.48
CA LEU A 142 12.78 3.15 11.51
C LEU A 142 13.33 1.90 12.23
N ALA A 143 12.48 0.92 12.54
CA ALA A 143 12.85 -0.33 13.22
C ALA A 143 13.91 -1.13 12.43
N MET A 144 13.85 -1.11 11.10
CA MET A 144 14.86 -1.78 10.25
C MET A 144 16.25 -1.09 10.24
N GLY A 145 16.42 0.05 10.91
CA GLY A 145 17.65 0.85 10.90
C GLY A 145 17.67 1.99 9.88
N ALA A 146 16.56 2.23 9.18
CA ALA A 146 16.50 3.18 8.08
C ALA A 146 16.02 4.56 8.50
N ARG A 147 16.51 5.59 7.80
CA ARG A 147 15.91 6.92 7.83
C ARG A 147 14.74 6.94 6.85
N PRO A 148 13.49 7.21 7.29
CA PRO A 148 12.38 7.50 6.38
C PRO A 148 12.69 8.72 5.50
N ILE A 149 12.39 8.64 4.21
CA ILE A 149 12.72 9.67 3.20
C ILE A 149 11.56 10.07 2.30
N ALA A 150 10.46 9.32 2.27
CA ALA A 150 9.23 9.66 1.54
C ALA A 150 8.03 8.84 2.05
N VAL A 151 6.82 9.31 1.72
CA VAL A 151 5.54 8.61 1.90
C VAL A 151 4.71 8.64 0.62
N MET A 152 3.70 7.77 0.54
CA MET A 152 2.81 7.62 -0.62
C MET A 152 1.51 6.90 -0.21
N ASP A 153 0.35 7.40 -0.63
CA ASP A 153 -0.93 7.02 0.01
C ASP A 153 -2.00 6.49 -0.99
N PRO A 154 -2.26 5.18 -1.02
CA PRO A 154 -3.36 4.58 -1.79
C PRO A 154 -4.73 4.70 -1.10
N LEU A 155 -5.60 5.61 -1.56
CA LEU A 155 -6.83 6.02 -0.85
C LEU A 155 -8.13 5.72 -1.62
N ARG A 156 -9.05 4.95 -1.04
CA ARG A 156 -10.31 4.50 -1.66
C ARG A 156 -11.51 4.91 -0.80
N PHE A 157 -12.52 5.52 -1.41
CA PHE A 157 -13.68 6.07 -0.73
C PHE A 157 -15.00 5.68 -1.41
N GLY A 158 -16.11 5.90 -0.70
CA GLY A 158 -17.47 5.80 -1.25
C GLY A 158 -17.72 6.73 -2.44
N ALA A 159 -18.97 6.84 -2.89
CA ALA A 159 -19.31 7.75 -3.98
C ALA A 159 -18.92 9.21 -3.64
N ALA A 160 -18.27 9.90 -4.56
CA ALA A 160 -17.66 11.21 -4.31
C ALA A 160 -18.68 12.32 -3.94
N ASP A 161 -19.93 12.16 -4.36
CA ASP A 161 -21.08 13.03 -4.07
C ASP A 161 -21.90 12.58 -2.84
N HIS A 162 -21.52 11.49 -2.17
CA HIS A 162 -22.22 11.01 -0.98
C HIS A 162 -21.89 11.86 0.26
N PRO A 163 -22.88 12.25 1.10
CA PRO A 163 -22.65 13.13 2.25
C PRO A 163 -21.60 12.65 3.25
N ASP A 164 -21.46 11.33 3.42
CA ASP A 164 -20.45 10.76 4.32
C ASP A 164 -19.03 10.78 3.72
N THR A 165 -18.90 10.71 2.39
CA THR A 165 -17.60 10.89 1.72
C THR A 165 -17.06 12.30 1.95
N ALA A 166 -17.94 13.31 1.96
CA ALA A 166 -17.59 14.69 2.31
C ALA A 166 -17.17 14.89 3.79
N ARG A 167 -17.39 13.90 4.67
CA ARG A 167 -16.79 13.83 6.01
C ARG A 167 -15.44 13.11 5.97
N VAL A 168 -15.40 11.92 5.37
CA VAL A 168 -14.24 11.02 5.43
C VAL A 168 -13.07 11.55 4.61
N PHE A 169 -13.28 11.85 3.32
CA PHE A 169 -12.19 12.18 2.40
C PHE A 169 -11.40 13.43 2.81
N PRO A 170 -12.01 14.60 3.12
CA PRO A 170 -11.26 15.75 3.59
C PRO A 170 -10.54 15.52 4.93
N GLY A 171 -11.12 14.71 5.81
CA GLY A 171 -10.50 14.36 7.09
C GLY A 171 -9.25 13.50 6.92
N VAL A 172 -9.32 12.45 6.08
CA VAL A 172 -8.17 11.59 5.76
C VAL A 172 -7.04 12.39 5.11
N VAL A 173 -7.37 13.24 4.13
CA VAL A 173 -6.39 14.09 3.44
C VAL A 173 -5.72 15.06 4.42
N ALA A 174 -6.48 15.73 5.28
CA ALA A 174 -5.92 16.59 6.32
C ALA A 174 -5.04 15.82 7.33
N GLY A 175 -5.44 14.60 7.71
CA GLY A 175 -4.68 13.72 8.60
C GLY A 175 -3.29 13.39 8.06
N ILE A 176 -3.23 12.82 6.84
CA ILE A 176 -1.97 12.50 6.13
C ILE A 176 -1.08 13.74 6.02
N GLY A 177 -1.63 14.85 5.54
CA GLY A 177 -0.89 16.09 5.36
C GLY A 177 -0.35 16.63 6.68
N SER A 178 -1.15 16.61 7.76
CA SER A 178 -0.72 17.09 9.07
C SER A 178 0.49 16.32 9.61
N TYR A 179 0.50 14.99 9.46
CA TYR A 179 1.54 14.14 10.03
C TYR A 179 2.81 14.12 9.17
N GLY A 180 2.68 13.87 7.85
CA GLY A 180 3.81 13.85 6.91
C GLY A 180 4.56 15.19 6.82
N ASN A 181 3.82 16.31 6.76
CA ASN A 181 4.43 17.64 6.71
C ASN A 181 5.16 18.00 8.01
N CYS A 182 4.65 17.58 9.19
CA CYS A 182 5.31 17.85 10.48
C CYS A 182 6.56 16.97 10.70
N LEU A 183 6.56 15.72 10.20
CA LEU A 183 7.77 14.89 10.15
C LEU A 183 8.85 15.45 9.20
N GLY A 184 8.44 16.20 8.19
CA GLY A 184 9.29 16.63 7.08
C GLY A 184 9.60 15.48 6.11
N LEU A 185 8.59 14.67 5.77
CA LEU A 185 8.67 13.65 4.73
C LEU A 185 7.88 14.12 3.49
N PRO A 186 8.46 14.05 2.28
CA PRO A 186 7.73 14.38 1.06
C PRO A 186 6.75 13.25 0.73
N ASN A 187 5.51 13.63 0.41
CA ASN A 187 4.57 12.74 -0.25
C ASN A 187 4.89 12.74 -1.77
N ILE A 188 5.18 11.58 -2.33
CA ILE A 188 5.60 11.45 -3.73
C ILE A 188 4.52 10.91 -4.67
N GLY A 189 3.38 10.46 -4.15
CA GLY A 189 2.24 10.03 -4.96
C GLY A 189 1.26 9.13 -4.21
N GLY A 190 0.40 8.44 -4.96
CA GLY A 190 -0.67 7.63 -4.40
C GLY A 190 -1.87 7.53 -5.35
N GLU A 191 -2.91 6.85 -4.89
CA GLU A 191 -4.16 6.67 -5.63
C GLU A 191 -5.30 7.41 -4.92
N VAL A 192 -6.27 7.93 -5.67
CA VAL A 192 -7.53 8.46 -5.11
C VAL A 192 -8.70 7.98 -5.95
N VAL A 193 -9.39 6.94 -5.47
CA VAL A 193 -10.48 6.24 -6.17
C VAL A 193 -11.79 6.36 -5.39
N PHE A 194 -12.87 6.69 -6.09
CA PHE A 194 -14.23 6.76 -5.54
C PHE A 194 -15.11 5.67 -6.15
N ASP A 195 -15.66 4.80 -5.32
CA ASP A 195 -16.61 3.76 -5.73
C ASP A 195 -17.63 3.45 -4.59
N PRO A 196 -18.94 3.34 -4.89
CA PRO A 196 -19.95 2.93 -3.91
C PRO A 196 -19.62 1.65 -3.11
N CYS A 197 -18.79 0.73 -3.62
CA CYS A 197 -18.42 -0.47 -2.86
C CYS A 197 -17.63 -0.19 -1.57
N TYR A 198 -16.97 0.97 -1.46
CA TYR A 198 -16.23 1.39 -0.26
C TYR A 198 -17.09 2.23 0.70
N GLN A 199 -18.41 2.34 0.47
CA GLN A 199 -19.29 3.07 1.36
C GLN A 199 -19.38 2.36 2.72
N GLY A 200 -18.99 3.07 3.79
CA GLY A 200 -18.87 2.49 5.14
C GLY A 200 -17.54 1.77 5.42
N ASN A 201 -16.72 1.53 4.39
CA ASN A 201 -15.43 0.83 4.48
C ASN A 201 -14.40 1.52 3.56
N PRO A 202 -14.00 2.78 3.84
CA PRO A 202 -12.92 3.45 3.12
C PRO A 202 -11.61 2.71 3.36
N LEU A 203 -10.74 2.66 2.35
CA LEU A 203 -9.39 2.12 2.48
C LEU A 203 -8.41 3.28 2.56
N VAL A 204 -7.64 3.30 3.64
CA VAL A 204 -6.61 4.30 3.90
C VAL A 204 -5.32 3.53 4.09
N ASN A 205 -4.63 3.34 2.98
CA ASN A 205 -3.32 2.70 2.96
C ASN A 205 -2.25 3.78 2.95
N ALA A 206 -1.14 3.51 3.64
CA ALA A 206 0.03 4.38 3.68
C ALA A 206 1.27 3.54 3.37
N LEU A 207 2.14 4.05 2.50
CA LEU A 207 3.45 3.50 2.17
C LEU A 207 4.52 4.45 2.68
N SER A 208 5.61 3.91 3.23
CA SER A 208 6.82 4.69 3.51
C SER A 208 8.06 4.03 2.90
N ILE A 209 9.03 4.87 2.53
CA ILE A 209 10.32 4.48 1.97
C ILE A 209 11.41 4.98 2.93
N GLY A 210 12.38 4.12 3.26
CA GLY A 210 13.57 4.50 4.02
C GLY A 210 14.87 4.04 3.38
N VAL A 211 15.95 4.76 3.65
CA VAL A 211 17.32 4.42 3.21
C VAL A 211 18.21 4.13 4.42
N LEU A 212 19.09 3.14 4.28
CA LEU A 212 20.11 2.81 5.27
C LEU A 212 21.44 2.39 4.63
N PRO A 213 22.58 2.65 5.29
CA PRO A 213 23.79 1.90 5.04
C PRO A 213 23.54 0.41 5.29
N VAL A 214 24.03 -0.45 4.41
CA VAL A 214 23.89 -1.92 4.49
C VAL A 214 24.37 -2.47 5.84
N ALA A 215 25.41 -1.86 6.42
CA ALA A 215 25.97 -2.25 7.72
C ALA A 215 25.14 -1.77 8.93
N ARG A 216 24.10 -0.94 8.74
CA ARG A 216 23.22 -0.44 9.79
C ARG A 216 21.89 -1.21 9.88
N LEU A 217 21.71 -2.28 9.11
CA LEU A 217 20.52 -3.14 9.16
C LEU A 217 20.35 -3.70 10.58
N GLN A 218 19.25 -3.32 11.25
CA GLN A 218 18.93 -3.79 12.59
C GLN A 218 18.21 -5.14 12.55
N ASN A 219 18.09 -5.76 13.72
CA ASN A 219 17.29 -6.96 13.96
C ASN A 219 16.32 -6.71 15.13
N LYS A 220 15.26 -7.51 15.25
CA LYS A 220 14.30 -7.44 16.37
C LYS A 220 14.52 -8.45 17.49
N ALA A 221 15.58 -9.26 17.45
CA ALA A 221 15.77 -10.35 18.39
C ALA A 221 16.30 -9.86 19.74
N ALA A 222 15.59 -10.13 20.83
CA ALA A 222 16.03 -9.86 22.20
C ALA A 222 17.08 -10.88 22.69
N ALA A 223 18.21 -10.95 21.99
CA ALA A 223 19.32 -11.83 22.30
C ALA A 223 20.15 -11.31 23.49
N GLY A 224 20.79 -12.23 24.21
CA GLY A 224 21.71 -11.95 25.32
C GLY A 224 20.99 -11.66 26.65
N ALA A 225 21.03 -12.63 27.57
CA ALA A 225 20.47 -12.43 28.90
C ALA A 225 21.25 -11.39 29.72
N GLY A 226 20.54 -10.64 30.55
CA GLY A 226 21.06 -9.48 31.26
C GLY A 226 21.03 -8.18 30.44
N ASN A 227 20.73 -8.23 29.14
CA ASN A 227 20.47 -7.01 28.36
C ASN A 227 19.20 -6.31 28.87
N VAL A 228 19.24 -4.98 28.89
CA VAL A 228 18.20 -4.12 29.43
C VAL A 228 17.12 -3.89 28.39
N VAL A 229 15.86 -4.07 28.80
CA VAL A 229 14.68 -3.75 27.98
C VAL A 229 14.29 -2.30 28.26
N VAL A 230 14.45 -1.42 27.26
CA VAL A 230 14.23 0.02 27.35
C VAL A 230 13.03 0.41 26.49
N LEU A 231 12.07 1.13 27.09
CA LEU A 231 11.01 1.79 26.34
C LEU A 231 11.44 3.23 26.01
N LEU A 232 11.42 3.59 24.73
CA LEU A 232 11.77 4.90 24.21
C LEU A 232 10.54 5.55 23.56
N GLY A 233 10.29 6.84 23.80
CA GLY A 233 9.23 7.61 23.13
C GLY A 233 8.18 8.20 24.08
N ALA A 234 6.93 8.22 23.62
CA ALA A 234 5.80 8.83 24.31
C ALA A 234 5.31 8.05 25.54
N ARG A 235 4.52 8.72 26.39
CA ARG A 235 3.93 8.10 27.58
C ARG A 235 2.72 7.24 27.20
N THR A 236 2.65 6.06 27.79
CA THR A 236 1.56 5.10 27.60
C THR A 236 0.28 5.64 28.23
N GLY A 237 -0.76 5.82 27.42
CA GLY A 237 -2.11 6.22 27.85
C GLY A 237 -3.16 5.17 27.46
N ARG A 238 -4.44 5.45 27.74
CA ARG A 238 -5.56 4.56 27.38
C ARG A 238 -5.90 4.54 25.88
N ASP A 239 -4.93 4.67 24.98
CA ASP A 239 -5.19 4.87 23.55
C ASP A 239 -5.42 3.54 22.82
N GLY A 240 -6.42 3.50 21.93
CA GLY A 240 -6.68 2.39 21.02
C GLY A 240 -7.01 1.03 21.63
N ILE A 241 -7.09 0.88 22.95
CA ILE A 241 -7.28 -0.41 23.64
C ILE A 241 -8.48 -1.19 23.05
N GLY A 242 -8.20 -2.36 22.47
CA GLY A 242 -9.19 -3.22 21.80
C GLY A 242 -9.44 -2.91 20.32
N GLY A 243 -8.72 -1.94 19.73
CA GLY A 243 -8.80 -1.60 18.31
C GLY A 243 -8.46 -2.79 17.43
N VAL A 244 -7.29 -3.40 17.67
CA VAL A 244 -6.83 -4.60 16.93
C VAL A 244 -7.76 -5.81 17.08
N SER A 245 -8.21 -6.14 18.31
CA SER A 245 -8.96 -7.38 18.56
C SER A 245 -10.47 -7.27 18.37
N VAL A 246 -11.08 -6.09 18.56
CA VAL A 246 -12.54 -5.90 18.53
C VAL A 246 -13.01 -5.03 17.36
N LEU A 247 -12.22 -4.07 16.87
CA LEU A 247 -12.62 -3.25 15.70
C LEU A 247 -12.06 -3.80 14.38
N ALA A 248 -10.75 -4.01 14.28
CA ALA A 248 -10.11 -4.47 13.04
C ALA A 248 -10.37 -5.95 12.71
N SER A 249 -10.84 -6.74 13.69
CA SER A 249 -11.22 -8.15 13.52
C SER A 249 -12.74 -8.38 13.48
N ALA A 250 -13.55 -7.33 13.27
CA ALA A 250 -15.01 -7.39 13.23
C ALA A 250 -15.62 -6.58 12.08
N THR A 251 -16.85 -6.90 11.71
CA THR A 251 -17.63 -6.21 10.67
C THR A 251 -18.47 -5.08 11.26
N PHE A 252 -18.59 -3.95 10.58
CA PHE A 252 -19.50 -2.88 11.02
C PHE A 252 -20.97 -3.29 10.90
N ASP A 253 -21.79 -2.89 11.87
CA ASP A 253 -23.26 -2.97 11.86
C ASP A 253 -23.90 -1.57 12.04
N ASP A 254 -25.21 -1.46 11.84
CA ASP A 254 -25.94 -0.17 11.87
C ASP A 254 -25.93 0.52 13.26
N GLU A 255 -25.60 -0.18 14.35
CA GLU A 255 -25.51 0.37 15.72
C GLU A 255 -24.05 0.60 16.17
N SER A 256 -23.07 -0.02 15.49
CA SER A 256 -21.65 -0.08 15.85
C SER A 256 -20.95 1.28 15.96
N THR A 257 -21.47 2.34 15.33
CA THR A 257 -20.97 3.73 15.42
C THR A 257 -20.96 4.31 16.84
N GLN A 258 -21.64 3.67 17.80
CA GLN A 258 -21.61 4.02 19.21
C GLN A 258 -20.36 3.51 19.96
N ARG A 259 -19.68 2.46 19.44
CA ARG A 259 -18.47 1.89 20.06
C ARG A 259 -17.21 2.69 19.67
N ARG A 260 -17.09 3.90 20.21
CA ARG A 260 -15.85 4.69 20.11
C ARG A 260 -14.93 4.34 21.28
N PRO A 261 -13.87 3.52 21.09
CA PRO A 261 -12.76 3.53 22.03
C PRO A 261 -12.08 4.92 22.01
N SER A 262 -11.17 5.12 22.94
CA SER A 262 -10.27 6.27 22.97
C SER A 262 -9.48 6.36 21.65
N VAL A 263 -9.86 7.32 20.82
CA VAL A 263 -9.21 7.66 19.54
C VAL A 263 -7.71 7.81 19.78
N GLN A 264 -6.91 7.02 19.07
CA GLN A 264 -5.46 7.21 19.03
C GLN A 264 -5.16 8.60 18.45
N VAL A 265 -4.32 9.38 19.10
CA VAL A 265 -3.86 10.69 18.62
C VAL A 265 -2.34 10.63 18.56
N GLY A 266 -1.77 10.82 17.37
CA GLY A 266 -0.33 10.85 17.18
C GLY A 266 0.26 12.26 17.31
N ASP A 267 1.47 12.35 17.84
CA ASP A 267 2.29 13.57 17.91
C ASP A 267 3.49 13.47 16.93
N PRO A 268 3.37 14.00 15.70
CA PRO A 268 4.45 13.93 14.71
C PRO A 268 5.71 14.71 15.11
N PHE A 269 5.64 15.60 16.13
CA PHE A 269 6.83 16.29 16.64
C PHE A 269 7.64 15.37 17.57
N ILE A 270 6.97 14.53 18.37
CA ILE A 270 7.64 13.49 19.16
C ILE A 270 8.17 12.38 18.24
N GLU A 271 7.40 11.95 17.25
CA GLU A 271 7.85 10.99 16.22
C GLU A 271 9.11 11.50 15.50
N LYS A 272 9.17 12.79 15.17
CA LYS A 272 10.37 13.40 14.57
C LYS A 272 11.59 13.34 15.49
N LEU A 273 11.45 13.61 16.79
CA LEU A 273 12.56 13.52 17.74
C LEU A 273 12.97 12.06 18.00
N LEU A 274 12.01 11.13 17.98
CA LEU A 274 12.22 9.69 18.09
C LEU A 274 13.05 9.16 16.90
N ILE A 275 12.75 9.58 15.67
CA ILE A 275 13.54 9.24 14.46
C ILE A 275 15.00 9.67 14.61
N GLU A 276 15.27 10.93 14.98
CA GLU A 276 16.66 11.41 15.06
C GLU A 276 17.42 10.75 16.23
N SER A 277 16.75 10.49 17.36
CA SER A 277 17.30 9.77 18.51
C SER A 277 17.69 8.32 18.16
N CYS A 278 16.77 7.55 17.56
CA CYS A 278 17.03 6.19 17.11
C CYS A 278 18.19 6.11 16.11
N LEU A 279 18.25 7.04 15.14
CA LEU A 279 19.32 7.04 14.13
C LEU A 279 20.70 7.33 14.73
N GLU A 280 20.80 8.21 15.73
CA GLU A 280 22.05 8.45 16.46
C GLU A 280 22.45 7.25 17.34
N ILE A 281 21.48 6.59 17.99
CA ILE A 281 21.68 5.34 18.74
C ILE A 281 22.21 4.21 17.83
N TYR A 282 21.72 4.11 16.60
CA TYR A 282 22.21 3.13 15.62
C TYR A 282 23.62 3.46 15.12
N ASP A 283 23.92 4.72 14.80
CA ASP A 283 25.26 5.15 14.34
C ASP A 283 26.33 5.06 15.45
N ALA A 284 25.91 5.12 16.71
CA ALA A 284 26.75 4.81 17.87
C ALA A 284 26.88 3.29 18.16
N GLY A 285 26.08 2.44 17.50
CA GLY A 285 26.14 0.97 17.65
C GLY A 285 25.68 0.45 19.02
N LEU A 286 24.76 1.16 19.70
CA LEU A 286 24.46 0.92 21.11
C LEU A 286 23.39 -0.17 21.38
N VAL A 287 22.61 -0.53 20.36
CA VAL A 287 21.44 -1.43 20.45
C VAL A 287 21.77 -2.84 19.94
N VAL A 288 21.21 -3.85 20.61
CA VAL A 288 21.30 -5.28 20.27
C VAL A 288 20.14 -5.71 19.38
N GLY A 289 18.94 -5.17 19.63
CA GLY A 289 17.76 -5.35 18.79
C GLY A 289 16.66 -4.32 19.12
N ILE A 290 15.77 -4.05 18.18
CA ILE A 290 14.72 -3.03 18.30
C ILE A 290 13.40 -3.47 17.66
N GLN A 291 12.28 -3.02 18.23
CA GLN A 291 10.93 -3.19 17.69
C GLN A 291 10.14 -1.88 17.87
N ASP A 292 9.21 -1.59 16.97
CA ASP A 292 8.23 -0.52 17.18
C ASP A 292 7.12 -0.94 18.16
N LEU A 293 6.27 0.02 18.55
CA LEU A 293 5.00 -0.26 19.22
C LEU A 293 3.82 0.25 18.35
N GLY A 294 3.49 -0.50 17.30
CA GLY A 294 2.23 -0.41 16.56
C GLY A 294 1.05 -1.07 17.29
N GLY A 295 0.26 -1.85 16.54
CA GLY A 295 -0.87 -2.62 17.06
C GLY A 295 -0.47 -3.55 18.21
N ALA A 296 -1.36 -3.73 19.20
CA ALA A 296 -1.09 -4.43 20.46
C ALA A 296 -0.01 -3.81 21.39
N GLY A 297 0.74 -2.80 20.94
CA GLY A 297 1.71 -2.06 21.76
C GLY A 297 2.74 -2.95 22.47
N LEU A 298 2.86 -2.80 23.79
CA LEU A 298 3.80 -3.57 24.61
C LEU A 298 3.56 -5.10 24.54
N THR A 299 2.33 -5.54 24.26
CA THR A 299 2.03 -6.97 24.11
C THR A 299 2.79 -7.58 22.93
N CYS A 300 2.71 -6.96 21.75
CA CYS A 300 3.46 -7.41 20.57
C CYS A 300 4.96 -7.26 20.82
N ALA A 301 5.42 -6.05 21.14
CA ALA A 301 6.85 -5.75 21.22
C ALA A 301 7.60 -6.63 22.23
N LEU A 302 7.01 -6.95 23.39
CA LEU A 302 7.65 -7.84 24.38
C LEU A 302 7.59 -9.33 24.02
N SER A 303 6.57 -9.78 23.27
CA SER A 303 6.40 -11.20 22.94
C SER A 303 7.15 -11.59 21.66
N GLU A 304 7.08 -10.78 20.60
CA GLU A 304 7.79 -11.06 19.34
C GLU A 304 9.31 -11.02 19.50
N THR A 305 9.85 -9.99 20.17
CA THR A 305 11.31 -9.82 20.28
C THR A 305 11.96 -10.92 21.11
N ALA A 306 11.28 -11.37 22.18
CA ALA A 306 11.68 -12.51 22.99
C ALA A 306 11.55 -13.84 22.21
N ALA A 307 10.43 -14.06 21.52
CA ALA A 307 10.21 -15.25 20.69
C ALA A 307 11.26 -15.38 19.57
N ALA A 308 11.55 -14.29 18.85
CA ALA A 308 12.55 -14.25 17.78
C ALA A 308 13.98 -14.59 18.23
N ALA A 309 14.30 -14.36 19.51
CA ALA A 309 15.57 -14.77 20.12
C ALA A 309 15.52 -16.12 20.84
N GLY A 310 14.33 -16.68 21.08
CA GLY A 310 14.11 -17.84 21.96
C GLY A 310 14.40 -17.58 23.44
N THR A 311 14.43 -16.31 23.86
CA THR A 311 14.75 -15.86 25.22
C THR A 311 13.50 -15.54 26.04
N GLY A 312 13.65 -15.34 27.35
CA GLY A 312 12.62 -14.74 28.18
C GLY A 312 12.82 -13.25 28.42
N MET A 313 11.84 -12.62 29.07
CA MET A 313 11.96 -11.27 29.62
C MET A 313 11.32 -11.17 31.00
N ARG A 314 11.88 -10.30 31.85
CA ARG A 314 11.25 -9.86 33.11
C ARG A 314 10.98 -8.36 33.02
N VAL A 315 9.72 -7.95 33.17
CA VAL A 315 9.27 -6.55 33.01
C VAL A 315 8.48 -6.08 34.23
N GLU A 316 8.81 -4.88 34.72
CA GLU A 316 8.15 -4.21 35.84
C GLU A 316 7.26 -3.07 35.31
N LEU A 317 5.94 -3.27 35.28
CA LEU A 317 5.03 -2.29 34.67
C LEU A 317 4.99 -0.94 35.42
N GLU A 318 5.34 -0.89 36.71
CA GLU A 318 5.55 0.36 37.45
C GLU A 318 6.57 1.31 36.81
N LYS A 319 7.49 0.78 36.00
CA LYS A 319 8.53 1.57 35.31
C LYS A 319 8.03 2.14 33.97
N VAL A 320 6.93 1.65 33.42
CA VAL A 320 6.36 2.18 32.15
C VAL A 320 5.86 3.61 32.38
N PRO A 321 6.35 4.63 31.64
CA PRO A 321 5.88 5.99 31.82
C PRO A 321 4.40 6.15 31.42
N LEU A 322 3.52 6.34 32.40
CA LEU A 322 2.08 6.48 32.17
C LEU A 322 1.66 7.94 31.95
N ARG A 323 0.66 8.14 31.09
CA ARG A 323 -0.12 9.39 30.98
C ARG A 323 -1.20 9.47 32.05
N GLU A 324 -1.72 8.32 32.49
CA GLU A 324 -2.77 8.18 33.51
C GLU A 324 -2.33 7.18 34.58
N ALA A 325 -2.12 7.63 35.82
CA ALA A 325 -1.69 6.76 36.93
C ALA A 325 -2.77 5.77 37.42
N SER A 326 -3.96 5.77 36.80
CA SER A 326 -5.09 4.89 37.08
C SER A 326 -5.23 3.73 36.09
N MET A 327 -4.28 3.54 35.17
CA MET A 327 -4.30 2.41 34.24
C MET A 327 -4.04 1.07 34.96
N ALA A 328 -4.85 0.07 34.66
CA ALA A 328 -4.66 -1.30 35.12
C ALA A 328 -3.63 -2.04 34.24
N PRO A 329 -3.00 -3.14 34.71
CA PRO A 329 -1.88 -3.78 34.01
C PRO A 329 -2.20 -4.23 32.58
N HIS A 330 -3.41 -4.75 32.36
CA HIS A 330 -3.88 -5.15 31.03
C HIS A 330 -4.07 -3.94 30.09
N GLU A 331 -4.42 -2.76 30.62
CA GLU A 331 -4.58 -1.52 29.86
C GLU A 331 -3.22 -0.92 29.46
N VAL A 332 -2.18 -1.10 30.29
CA VAL A 332 -0.80 -0.71 29.97
C VAL A 332 -0.22 -1.64 28.89
N LEU A 333 -0.45 -2.95 28.99
CA LEU A 333 0.02 -3.95 28.03
C LEU A 333 -0.69 -3.86 26.66
N ALA A 334 -1.98 -3.53 26.64
CA ALA A 334 -2.81 -3.42 25.43
C ALA A 334 -2.90 -1.99 24.85
N SER A 335 -2.13 -1.03 25.38
CA SER A 335 -2.16 0.36 24.94
C SER A 335 -1.48 0.53 23.57
N GLU A 336 -2.24 1.06 22.61
CA GLU A 336 -1.82 1.41 21.25
C GLU A 336 -1.44 2.92 21.16
N SER A 337 -0.93 3.50 22.25
CA SER A 337 -0.33 4.85 22.24
C SER A 337 0.81 4.92 21.22
N GLN A 338 0.85 6.01 20.45
CA GLN A 338 1.76 6.18 19.32
C GLN A 338 3.18 6.59 19.77
N GLU A 339 4.08 6.82 18.81
CA GLU A 339 5.42 7.35 19.02
C GLU A 339 6.25 6.61 20.08
N ARG A 340 6.32 5.26 20.02
CA ARG A 340 7.10 4.42 20.95
C ARG A 340 7.91 3.34 20.22
N MET A 341 9.10 3.05 20.74
CA MET A 341 9.99 1.94 20.34
C MET A 341 10.45 1.13 21.58
N LEU A 342 10.68 -0.16 21.40
CA LEU A 342 11.29 -1.06 22.38
C LEU A 342 12.74 -1.35 21.97
N LEU A 343 13.71 -1.00 22.82
CA LEU A 343 15.13 -1.20 22.58
C LEU A 343 15.68 -2.28 23.53
N ILE A 344 16.54 -3.16 23.01
CA ILE A 344 17.34 -4.11 23.77
C ILE A 344 18.78 -3.61 23.81
N VAL A 345 19.28 -3.29 25.00
CA VAL A 345 20.52 -2.52 25.20
C VAL A 345 21.47 -3.27 26.13
N ALA A 346 22.75 -3.37 25.79
CA ALA A 346 23.77 -3.92 26.68
C ALA A 346 23.92 -3.04 27.94
N PRO A 347 24.08 -3.59 29.17
CA PRO A 347 24.13 -2.79 30.40
C PRO A 347 25.19 -1.67 30.39
N GLU A 348 26.34 -1.91 29.76
CA GLU A 348 27.42 -0.93 29.57
C GLU A 348 27.07 0.23 28.61
N ASN A 349 26.05 0.05 27.76
CA ASN A 349 25.57 1.05 26.80
C ASN A 349 24.36 1.84 27.32
N LEU A 350 23.74 1.43 28.45
CA LEU A 350 22.48 2.01 28.93
C LEU A 350 22.58 3.52 29.14
N ASP A 351 23.58 3.99 29.88
CA ASP A 351 23.76 5.42 30.18
C ASP A 351 23.92 6.25 28.89
N ALA A 352 24.62 5.72 27.88
CA ALA A 352 24.79 6.40 26.59
C ALA A 352 23.47 6.49 25.78
N VAL A 353 22.61 5.46 25.86
CA VAL A 353 21.26 5.50 25.24
C VAL A 353 20.36 6.51 25.97
N LEU A 354 20.45 6.61 27.30
CA LEU A 354 19.70 7.59 28.09
C LEU A 354 20.17 9.03 27.80
N ASP A 355 21.49 9.26 27.71
CA ASP A 355 22.07 10.57 27.37
C ASP A 355 21.65 11.05 25.95
N ILE A 356 21.60 10.15 24.96
CA ILE A 356 21.11 10.50 23.61
C ILE A 356 19.61 10.79 23.63
N ALA A 357 18.82 10.05 24.41
CA ALA A 357 17.38 10.30 24.54
C ALA A 357 17.10 11.69 25.17
N ASP A 358 17.78 12.04 26.28
CA ASP A 358 17.66 13.37 26.93
C ASP A 358 18.11 14.50 26.00
N LYS A 359 19.22 14.32 25.26
CA LYS A 359 19.70 15.26 24.23
C LYS A 359 18.63 15.61 23.19
N TRP A 360 17.82 14.63 22.75
CA TRP A 360 16.72 14.83 21.81
C TRP A 360 15.38 15.15 22.49
N GLY A 361 15.31 15.19 23.83
CA GLY A 361 14.08 15.44 24.58
C GLY A 361 13.07 14.28 24.55
N VAL A 362 13.52 13.08 24.17
CA VAL A 362 12.71 11.85 24.11
C VAL A 362 12.82 11.12 25.44
N ALA A 363 11.71 10.65 26.00
CA ALA A 363 11.77 9.86 27.23
C ALA A 363 12.28 8.44 26.94
N ALA A 364 13.30 8.00 27.68
CA ALA A 364 13.79 6.62 27.69
C ALA A 364 13.72 6.07 29.12
N THR A 365 13.25 4.82 29.28
CA THR A 365 13.15 4.17 30.58
C THR A 365 13.46 2.68 30.49
N ALA A 366 14.40 2.20 31.30
CA ALA A 366 14.61 0.76 31.51
C ALA A 366 13.40 0.15 32.24
N ILE A 367 12.61 -0.66 31.55
CA ILE A 367 11.39 -1.30 32.07
C ILE A 367 11.60 -2.77 32.47
N GLY A 368 12.68 -3.39 32.05
CA GLY A 368 12.93 -4.81 32.30
C GLY A 368 14.33 -5.30 31.88
N GLU A 369 14.48 -6.62 31.88
CA GLU A 369 15.70 -7.36 31.51
C GLU A 369 15.35 -8.59 30.65
N VAL A 370 16.23 -8.91 29.70
CA VAL A 370 16.22 -10.20 28.97
C VAL A 370 16.74 -11.29 29.91
N VAL A 371 16.08 -12.45 29.94
CA VAL A 371 16.50 -13.60 30.77
C VAL A 371 16.75 -14.84 29.92
N GLU A 372 17.65 -15.70 30.39
CA GLU A 372 17.94 -16.99 29.76
C GLU A 372 16.68 -17.86 29.64
N ALA A 373 16.67 -18.74 28.64
CA ALA A 373 15.70 -19.83 28.58
C ALA A 373 16.03 -20.89 29.65
N ASP A 374 14.99 -21.47 30.27
CA ASP A 374 15.13 -22.62 31.16
C ASP A 374 15.26 -23.90 30.30
N ASP A 375 16.26 -24.74 30.57
CA ASP A 375 16.44 -26.06 29.92
C ASP A 375 15.15 -26.93 30.00
N ALA A 376 14.31 -26.71 31.02
CA ALA A 376 13.04 -27.40 31.19
C ALA A 376 11.90 -26.86 30.29
N GLN A 377 12.01 -25.64 29.74
CA GLN A 377 10.98 -24.99 28.91
C GLN A 377 11.61 -24.24 27.71
N LYS A 378 11.59 -24.88 26.54
CA LYS A 378 12.05 -24.29 25.27
C LYS A 378 11.40 -22.92 25.04
N GLY A 379 12.23 -21.89 24.83
CA GLY A 379 11.77 -20.54 24.48
C GLY A 379 11.60 -19.56 25.65
N GLY A 380 12.00 -19.93 26.87
CA GLY A 380 11.99 -19.01 28.01
C GLY A 380 10.59 -18.60 28.47
N ARG A 381 10.50 -17.50 29.24
CA ARG A 381 9.24 -16.97 29.81
C ARG A 381 9.21 -15.44 29.71
N LEU A 382 8.07 -14.90 29.28
CA LEU A 382 7.71 -13.49 29.47
C LEU A 382 6.99 -13.37 30.82
N VAL A 383 7.68 -12.79 31.80
CA VAL A 383 7.20 -12.58 33.16
C VAL A 383 7.00 -11.09 33.41
N VAL A 384 5.76 -10.67 33.65
CA VAL A 384 5.42 -9.27 33.89
C VAL A 384 4.83 -9.10 35.28
N THR A 385 5.37 -8.15 36.05
CA THR A 385 4.92 -7.83 37.41
C THR A 385 4.22 -6.48 37.49
N TRP A 386 3.23 -6.39 38.38
CA TRP A 386 2.61 -5.14 38.82
C TRP A 386 2.62 -5.07 40.36
N HIS A 387 3.20 -4.00 40.90
CA HIS A 387 3.38 -3.76 42.33
C HIS A 387 3.98 -4.96 43.08
N GLY A 388 4.98 -5.60 42.46
CA GLY A 388 5.64 -6.80 42.99
C GLY A 388 4.84 -8.12 42.89
N ALA A 389 3.66 -8.13 42.28
CA ALA A 389 2.87 -9.33 42.01
C ALA A 389 2.91 -9.72 40.52
N THR A 390 3.08 -11.01 40.20
CA THR A 390 3.12 -11.47 38.81
C THR A 390 1.71 -11.46 38.19
N VAL A 391 1.55 -10.68 37.13
CA VAL A 391 0.29 -10.52 36.37
C VAL A 391 0.33 -11.22 35.01
N VAL A 392 1.51 -11.52 34.49
CA VAL A 392 1.73 -12.34 33.28
C VAL A 392 2.87 -13.30 33.56
N ASP A 393 2.68 -14.58 33.24
CA ASP A 393 3.73 -15.59 33.15
C ASP A 393 3.37 -16.56 32.01
N VAL A 394 3.97 -16.33 30.84
CA VAL A 394 3.66 -17.04 29.58
C VAL A 394 4.93 -17.41 28.80
N PRO A 395 4.92 -18.45 27.96
CA PRO A 395 5.90 -18.59 26.88
C PRO A 395 5.74 -17.42 25.88
N PRO A 396 6.82 -16.76 25.40
CA PRO A 396 6.70 -15.70 24.40
C PRO A 396 6.17 -16.24 23.06
N GLY A 397 6.70 -17.37 22.59
CA GLY A 397 6.30 -18.00 21.33
C GLY A 397 4.84 -18.47 21.30
N SER A 398 4.18 -18.69 22.45
CA SER A 398 2.76 -19.06 22.45
C SER A 398 1.82 -17.88 22.18
N LEU A 399 2.32 -16.64 22.31
CA LEU A 399 1.64 -15.44 21.83
C LEU A 399 1.94 -15.18 20.34
N ALA A 400 3.22 -15.22 19.94
CA ALA A 400 3.67 -14.82 18.61
C ALA A 400 3.54 -15.92 17.53
N ASP A 401 4.05 -17.13 17.82
CA ASP A 401 4.21 -18.21 16.84
C ASP A 401 3.02 -19.18 16.82
N ASP A 402 2.62 -19.67 18.00
CA ASP A 402 1.60 -20.72 18.15
C ASP A 402 0.17 -20.24 17.87
N GLY A 403 -0.04 -19.02 17.37
CA GLY A 403 -1.36 -18.49 17.03
C GLY A 403 -2.21 -19.46 16.17
N PRO A 404 -3.55 -19.42 16.27
CA PRO A 404 -4.43 -20.26 15.45
C PRO A 404 -4.15 -20.05 13.95
N VAL A 405 -4.30 -21.11 13.16
CA VAL A 405 -4.18 -21.08 11.71
C VAL A 405 -5.34 -21.87 11.11
N TYR A 406 -6.14 -21.22 10.27
CA TYR A 406 -7.38 -21.76 9.74
C TYR A 406 -7.29 -22.03 8.24
N GLU A 407 -7.51 -23.28 7.83
CA GLU A 407 -7.92 -23.60 6.46
C GLU A 407 -9.41 -23.28 6.30
N ARG A 408 -9.71 -22.00 6.06
CA ARG A 408 -11.07 -21.49 5.89
C ARG A 408 -11.75 -22.13 4.67
N PRO A 409 -13.07 -22.43 4.71
CA PRO A 409 -13.79 -22.91 3.54
C PRO A 409 -13.75 -21.90 2.40
N MET A 410 -13.53 -22.36 1.17
CA MET A 410 -13.53 -21.54 -0.04
C MET A 410 -14.59 -22.02 -1.03
N ARG A 411 -15.27 -21.09 -1.70
CA ARG A 411 -16.23 -21.37 -2.77
C ARG A 411 -16.36 -20.16 -3.70
N GLU A 412 -16.17 -20.37 -5.00
CA GLU A 412 -16.43 -19.37 -6.04
C GLU A 412 -17.78 -18.63 -5.84
N PRO A 413 -17.81 -17.28 -5.94
CA PRO A 413 -19.05 -16.50 -5.82
C PRO A 413 -20.09 -16.92 -6.87
N SER A 414 -21.30 -17.25 -6.42
CA SER A 414 -22.34 -17.86 -7.27
C SER A 414 -22.90 -16.95 -8.38
N ASP A 415 -22.62 -15.67 -8.32
CA ASP A 415 -22.97 -14.64 -9.30
C ASP A 415 -21.86 -14.39 -10.35
N LEU A 416 -20.64 -14.87 -10.12
CA LEU A 416 -19.46 -14.54 -10.94
C LEU A 416 -19.66 -14.86 -12.42
N ILE A 417 -20.28 -16.00 -12.74
CA ILE A 417 -20.60 -16.43 -14.11
C ILE A 417 -21.59 -15.47 -14.81
N LEU A 418 -22.53 -14.88 -14.06
CA LEU A 418 -23.47 -13.90 -14.60
C LEU A 418 -22.80 -12.53 -14.77
N LEU A 419 -22.00 -12.12 -13.78
CA LEU A 419 -21.20 -10.90 -13.84
C LEU A 419 -20.26 -10.92 -15.05
N GLN A 420 -19.52 -12.00 -15.26
CA GLN A 420 -18.61 -12.17 -16.39
C GLN A 420 -19.30 -12.33 -17.76
N ALA A 421 -20.60 -12.64 -17.79
CA ALA A 421 -21.39 -12.65 -19.02
C ALA A 421 -21.88 -11.24 -19.43
N ASP A 422 -22.01 -10.31 -18.49
CA ASP A 422 -22.59 -8.98 -18.71
C ASP A 422 -21.56 -7.96 -19.23
N ARG A 423 -21.15 -8.15 -20.49
CA ARG A 423 -20.00 -7.49 -21.10
C ARG A 423 -20.25 -6.03 -21.48
N ALA A 424 -19.39 -5.14 -20.97
CA ALA A 424 -19.39 -3.72 -21.30
C ALA A 424 -19.15 -3.46 -22.80
N GLU A 425 -18.46 -4.37 -23.51
CA GLU A 425 -18.31 -4.26 -24.96
C GLU A 425 -19.64 -4.24 -25.74
N THR A 426 -20.75 -4.65 -25.13
CA THR A 426 -22.09 -4.64 -25.75
C THR A 426 -22.89 -3.35 -25.51
N LEU A 427 -22.39 -2.44 -24.67
CA LEU A 427 -23.06 -1.19 -24.32
C LEU A 427 -23.05 -0.17 -25.48
N PRO A 428 -24.02 0.76 -25.54
CA PRO A 428 -24.09 1.76 -26.61
C PRO A 428 -22.92 2.77 -26.58
N ARG A 429 -22.09 2.76 -27.62
CA ARG A 429 -20.87 3.60 -27.75
C ARG A 429 -21.12 4.86 -28.58
N PRO A 430 -20.40 5.98 -28.35
CA PRO A 430 -20.38 7.12 -29.26
C PRO A 430 -19.75 6.73 -30.60
N THR A 431 -20.33 7.20 -31.71
CA THR A 431 -19.91 6.85 -33.10
C THR A 431 -19.61 8.07 -33.97
N THR A 432 -19.56 9.27 -33.38
CA THR A 432 -19.30 10.53 -34.06
C THR A 432 -18.29 11.37 -33.27
N GLY A 433 -17.52 12.20 -33.97
CA GLY A 433 -16.51 13.08 -33.37
C GLY A 433 -17.01 13.93 -32.20
N ASP A 434 -18.17 14.57 -32.34
CA ASP A 434 -18.79 15.36 -31.27
C ASP A 434 -19.16 14.52 -30.04
N ALA A 435 -19.64 13.28 -30.23
CA ALA A 435 -19.99 12.39 -29.13
C ALA A 435 -18.75 11.77 -28.45
N LEU A 436 -17.67 11.53 -29.20
CA LEU A 436 -16.36 11.18 -28.65
C LEU A 436 -15.80 12.34 -27.81
N ARG A 437 -15.92 13.57 -28.32
CA ARG A 437 -15.51 14.80 -27.62
C ARG A 437 -16.30 15.03 -26.32
N GLU A 438 -17.60 14.78 -26.32
CA GLU A 438 -18.43 14.85 -25.11
C GLU A 438 -18.03 13.75 -24.11
N THR A 439 -17.77 12.53 -24.59
CA THR A 439 -17.35 11.39 -23.76
C THR A 439 -16.01 11.67 -23.08
N LEU A 440 -15.02 12.20 -23.83
CA LEU A 440 -13.74 12.64 -23.30
C LEU A 440 -13.92 13.66 -22.15
N LEU A 441 -14.68 14.74 -22.40
CA LEU A 441 -14.90 15.78 -21.40
C LEU A 441 -15.65 15.28 -20.16
N ARG A 442 -16.54 14.29 -20.32
CA ARG A 442 -17.26 13.65 -19.20
C ARG A 442 -16.35 12.74 -18.38
N MET A 443 -15.40 12.04 -19.02
CA MET A 443 -14.42 11.19 -18.36
C MET A 443 -13.36 12.02 -17.62
N VAL A 444 -12.75 13.02 -18.28
CA VAL A 444 -11.78 13.94 -17.67
C VAL A 444 -12.35 14.71 -16.46
N ALA A 445 -13.66 14.97 -16.45
CA ALA A 445 -14.35 15.59 -15.30
C ALA A 445 -14.83 14.60 -14.22
N SER A 446 -14.58 13.29 -14.35
CA SER A 446 -15.01 12.27 -13.38
C SER A 446 -14.10 12.23 -12.14
N PRO A 447 -14.60 11.88 -10.94
CA PRO A 447 -13.78 11.90 -9.72
C PRO A 447 -12.51 11.03 -9.76
N ASN A 448 -12.51 9.97 -10.58
CA ASN A 448 -11.39 9.04 -10.70
C ASN A 448 -10.33 9.53 -11.70
N LEU A 449 -10.72 10.20 -12.79
CA LEU A 449 -9.82 10.70 -13.84
C LEU A 449 -9.55 12.22 -13.80
N CYS A 450 -10.18 12.95 -12.87
CA CYS A 450 -9.96 14.38 -12.69
C CYS A 450 -8.63 14.70 -11.98
N ASP A 451 -8.23 15.97 -12.05
CA ASP A 451 -7.01 16.45 -11.39
C ASP A 451 -7.05 16.21 -9.86
N LYS A 452 -5.91 15.77 -9.33
CA LYS A 452 -5.72 15.44 -7.91
C LYS A 452 -4.99 16.54 -7.13
N SER A 453 -4.81 17.74 -7.69
CA SER A 453 -4.07 18.82 -7.04
C SER A 453 -4.74 19.29 -5.75
N TRP A 454 -6.08 19.20 -5.66
CA TRP A 454 -6.82 19.43 -4.40
C TRP A 454 -6.31 18.56 -3.22
N VAL A 455 -5.83 17.34 -3.50
CA VAL A 455 -5.18 16.48 -2.51
C VAL A 455 -3.69 16.85 -2.38
N THR A 456 -2.95 16.80 -3.48
CA THR A 456 -1.47 16.87 -3.44
C THR A 456 -0.88 18.23 -3.11
N GLU A 457 -1.64 19.32 -3.22
CA GLU A 457 -1.20 20.65 -2.77
C GLU A 457 -1.32 20.85 -1.25
N GLN A 458 -1.95 19.91 -0.53
CA GLN A 458 -1.96 19.86 0.94
C GLN A 458 -0.72 19.13 1.52
N TYR A 459 0.08 18.50 0.66
CA TYR A 459 1.27 17.72 1.03
C TYR A 459 2.55 18.43 0.60
N ASP A 460 3.58 18.41 1.45
CA ASP A 460 4.94 18.71 1.01
C ASP A 460 5.44 17.58 0.10
N ARG A 461 6.17 17.94 -0.95
CA ARG A 461 6.77 17.03 -1.93
C ARG A 461 8.21 17.40 -2.32
N TYR A 462 8.85 18.29 -1.55
CA TYR A 462 10.19 18.84 -1.84
C TYR A 462 11.12 18.89 -0.62
N VAL A 463 10.60 18.71 0.60
CA VAL A 463 11.40 18.59 1.82
C VAL A 463 12.47 17.49 1.68
N LEU A 464 13.60 17.67 2.37
CA LEU A 464 14.87 16.94 2.15
C LEU A 464 15.55 17.20 0.79
N GLY A 465 14.92 17.87 -0.18
CA GLY A 465 15.55 18.33 -1.43
C GLY A 465 15.92 17.23 -2.43
N ASN A 466 15.43 16.01 -2.22
CA ASN A 466 15.77 14.82 -3.00
C ASN A 466 14.64 14.27 -3.88
N THR A 467 13.45 14.88 -3.88
CA THR A 467 12.38 14.53 -4.82
C THR A 467 12.72 14.93 -6.24
N VAL A 468 12.46 14.01 -7.17
CA VAL A 468 12.89 14.06 -8.57
C VAL A 468 11.70 13.94 -9.52
N LEU A 469 10.76 13.05 -9.20
CA LEU A 469 9.41 12.95 -9.76
C LEU A 469 8.44 12.79 -8.58
N ALA A 470 7.24 13.33 -8.74
CA ALA A 470 6.12 13.15 -7.83
C ALA A 470 4.82 13.42 -8.62
N GLN A 471 3.68 13.01 -8.05
CA GLN A 471 2.36 13.17 -8.66
C GLN A 471 2.16 14.56 -9.29
N PRO A 472 1.67 14.66 -10.54
CA PRO A 472 1.03 13.61 -11.35
C PRO A 472 1.94 12.65 -12.15
N GLU A 473 3.28 12.70 -12.05
CA GLU A 473 4.13 11.75 -12.80
C GLU A 473 3.86 10.28 -12.36
N ASP A 474 3.99 9.32 -13.29
CA ASP A 474 3.55 7.91 -13.18
C ASP A 474 4.11 7.15 -11.96
N ALA A 475 5.29 7.55 -11.49
CA ALA A 475 5.92 7.02 -10.29
C ALA A 475 6.61 8.15 -9.51
N GLY A 476 6.51 8.09 -8.18
CA GLY A 476 7.28 8.95 -7.28
C GLY A 476 8.74 8.53 -7.28
N MET A 477 9.68 9.48 -7.44
CA MET A 477 11.12 9.20 -7.55
C MET A 477 11.93 10.06 -6.59
N ILE A 478 12.82 9.43 -5.82
CA ILE A 478 13.71 10.05 -4.85
C ILE A 478 15.17 9.70 -5.19
N ARG A 479 16.07 10.70 -5.15
CA ARG A 479 17.52 10.49 -5.16
C ARG A 479 17.99 10.02 -3.78
N VAL A 480 18.69 8.89 -3.72
CA VAL A 480 19.20 8.28 -2.48
C VAL A 480 20.72 8.48 -2.28
N ASP A 481 21.45 8.85 -3.33
CA ASP A 481 22.84 9.30 -3.24
C ASP A 481 23.07 10.53 -4.14
N GLU A 482 23.68 11.58 -3.59
CA GLU A 482 24.03 12.81 -4.30
C GLU A 482 25.30 12.65 -5.16
N ALA A 483 26.24 11.79 -4.75
CA ALA A 483 27.54 11.64 -5.41
C ALA A 483 27.47 10.84 -6.71
N THR A 484 26.77 9.71 -6.72
CA THR A 484 26.49 8.93 -7.94
C THR A 484 25.25 9.42 -8.69
N GLY A 485 24.32 10.07 -7.98
CA GLY A 485 22.97 10.39 -8.48
C GLY A 485 21.99 9.22 -8.42
N LEU A 486 22.33 8.11 -7.76
CA LEU A 486 21.46 6.94 -7.59
C LEU A 486 20.09 7.34 -7.03
N GLY A 487 19.02 6.74 -7.55
CA GLY A 487 17.67 6.96 -7.06
C GLY A 487 16.81 5.71 -7.06
N VAL A 488 15.67 5.80 -6.40
CA VAL A 488 14.59 4.81 -6.45
C VAL A 488 13.30 5.46 -6.94
N ALA A 489 12.48 4.67 -7.62
CA ALA A 489 11.13 5.03 -8.01
C ALA A 489 10.14 4.04 -7.39
N VAL A 490 8.95 4.50 -7.00
CA VAL A 490 7.87 3.68 -6.48
C VAL A 490 6.55 4.09 -7.11
N SER A 491 5.70 3.12 -7.43
CA SER A 491 4.27 3.34 -7.67
C SER A 491 3.42 2.36 -6.85
N VAL A 492 2.12 2.62 -6.81
CA VAL A 492 1.10 1.92 -6.02
C VAL A 492 -0.21 1.87 -6.78
N ASP A 493 -0.75 0.66 -6.96
CA ASP A 493 -1.81 0.42 -7.93
C ASP A 493 -2.75 -0.67 -7.41
N GLY A 494 -4.07 -0.51 -7.55
CA GLY A 494 -5.04 -1.43 -6.96
C GLY A 494 -6.47 -1.32 -7.48
N ASN A 495 -6.68 -1.58 -8.78
CA ASN A 495 -8.03 -1.55 -9.38
C ASN A 495 -8.93 -2.69 -8.84
N GLY A 496 -9.79 -2.33 -7.89
CA GLY A 496 -10.75 -3.24 -7.27
C GLY A 496 -11.88 -3.72 -8.19
N ARG A 497 -12.19 -3.00 -9.28
CA ARG A 497 -13.22 -3.45 -10.24
C ARG A 497 -12.71 -4.63 -11.07
N TYR A 498 -11.48 -4.56 -11.58
CA TYR A 498 -10.87 -5.69 -12.26
C TYR A 498 -10.79 -6.92 -11.36
N SER A 499 -10.34 -6.73 -10.11
CA SER A 499 -10.26 -7.79 -9.08
C SER A 499 -11.62 -8.33 -8.63
N ARG A 500 -12.71 -7.59 -8.83
CA ARG A 500 -14.09 -8.05 -8.63
C ARG A 500 -14.63 -8.88 -9.80
N LEU A 501 -14.17 -8.63 -11.02
CA LEU A 501 -14.49 -9.41 -12.22
C LEU A 501 -13.69 -10.72 -12.30
N ASP A 502 -12.41 -10.68 -11.94
CA ASP A 502 -11.52 -11.84 -11.78
C ASP A 502 -10.41 -11.50 -10.77
N PRO A 503 -10.35 -12.13 -9.58
CA PRO A 503 -9.36 -11.81 -8.55
C PRO A 503 -7.94 -12.29 -8.89
N TYR A 504 -7.78 -13.29 -9.76
CA TYR A 504 -6.46 -13.77 -10.20
C TYR A 504 -5.88 -12.85 -11.28
N THR A 505 -6.71 -12.45 -12.25
CA THR A 505 -6.29 -11.54 -13.33
C THR A 505 -6.19 -10.10 -12.84
N GLY A 506 -7.11 -9.63 -11.97
CA GLY A 506 -7.13 -8.26 -11.44
C GLY A 506 -5.89 -7.89 -10.63
N VAL A 507 -5.38 -8.78 -9.78
CA VAL A 507 -4.11 -8.53 -9.07
C VAL A 507 -2.89 -8.61 -10.00
N LYS A 508 -2.95 -9.42 -11.07
CA LYS A 508 -1.92 -9.42 -12.10
C LYS A 508 -1.96 -8.14 -12.96
N LEU A 509 -3.12 -7.49 -13.11
CA LEU A 509 -3.22 -6.14 -13.68
C LEU A 509 -2.61 -5.10 -12.75
N ALA A 510 -2.96 -5.07 -11.47
CA ALA A 510 -2.35 -4.15 -10.50
C ALA A 510 -0.80 -4.30 -10.43
N LEU A 511 -0.28 -5.53 -10.48
CA LEU A 511 1.16 -5.78 -10.59
C LEU A 511 1.75 -5.29 -11.93
N ALA A 512 1.06 -5.50 -13.05
CA ALA A 512 1.50 -5.06 -14.37
C ALA A 512 1.54 -3.52 -14.48
N GLU A 513 0.49 -2.87 -14.00
CA GLU A 513 0.32 -1.41 -13.93
C GLU A 513 1.42 -0.78 -13.07
N SER A 514 1.64 -1.28 -11.86
CA SER A 514 2.70 -0.79 -10.97
C SER A 514 4.12 -1.03 -11.51
N TYR A 515 4.35 -2.19 -12.14
CA TYR A 515 5.59 -2.48 -12.85
C TYR A 515 5.83 -1.49 -14.00
N ARG A 516 4.78 -1.22 -14.78
CA ARG A 516 4.79 -0.32 -15.93
C ARG A 516 4.99 1.13 -15.52
N ASN A 517 4.30 1.60 -14.49
CA ASN A 517 4.42 2.95 -13.91
C ASN A 517 5.85 3.24 -13.44
N VAL A 518 6.49 2.29 -12.75
CA VAL A 518 7.91 2.38 -12.41
C VAL A 518 8.79 2.34 -13.66
N ALA A 519 8.51 1.46 -14.62
CA ALA A 519 9.31 1.30 -15.83
C ALA A 519 9.25 2.49 -16.80
N VAL A 520 8.09 3.15 -16.96
CA VAL A 520 7.95 4.32 -17.85
C VAL A 520 8.76 5.52 -17.36
N SER A 521 8.98 5.64 -16.04
CA SER A 521 9.88 6.65 -15.45
C SER A 521 11.37 6.48 -15.82
N GLY A 522 11.75 5.36 -16.44
CA GLY A 522 13.12 4.98 -16.77
C GLY A 522 13.86 4.19 -15.68
N ALA A 523 13.22 3.93 -14.54
CA ALA A 523 13.73 3.04 -13.51
C ALA A 523 13.50 1.55 -13.86
N ALA A 524 14.35 0.65 -13.34
CA ALA A 524 14.16 -0.79 -13.47
C ALA A 524 13.45 -1.35 -12.24
N PRO A 525 12.24 -1.95 -12.36
CA PRO A 525 11.58 -2.65 -11.25
C PRO A 525 12.43 -3.78 -10.66
N ILE A 526 12.47 -3.88 -9.32
CA ILE A 526 13.31 -4.85 -8.59
C ILE A 526 12.59 -5.61 -7.45
N ALA A 527 11.49 -5.09 -6.91
CA ALA A 527 10.85 -5.65 -5.73
C ALA A 527 9.37 -5.23 -5.60
N VAL A 528 8.59 -6.01 -4.85
CA VAL A 528 7.15 -5.78 -4.62
C VAL A 528 6.83 -5.70 -3.11
N SER A 529 5.98 -4.77 -2.71
CA SER A 529 5.23 -4.82 -1.44
C SER A 529 3.73 -4.84 -1.77
N ASN A 530 2.87 -5.19 -0.81
CA ASN A 530 1.43 -5.31 -1.06
C ASN A 530 0.58 -5.07 0.18
N CYS A 531 -0.64 -4.57 -0.02
CA CYS A 531 -1.66 -4.44 1.02
C CYS A 531 -2.99 -5.02 0.53
N LEU A 532 -3.40 -6.15 1.09
CA LEU A 532 -4.53 -6.93 0.62
C LEU A 532 -5.79 -6.56 1.41
N ASN A 533 -6.68 -5.75 0.84
CA ASN A 533 -7.91 -5.29 1.50
C ASN A 533 -9.12 -6.14 1.05
N PHE A 534 -9.78 -6.80 2.00
CA PHE A 534 -10.86 -7.77 1.79
C PHE A 534 -11.95 -7.68 2.87
N GLY A 535 -13.12 -8.27 2.59
CA GLY A 535 -14.20 -8.49 3.56
C GLY A 535 -13.87 -9.56 4.61
N SER A 536 -14.89 -10.17 5.21
CA SER A 536 -14.71 -11.24 6.21
C SER A 536 -14.17 -12.53 5.58
N PRO A 537 -13.06 -13.11 6.09
CA PRO A 537 -12.55 -14.42 5.66
C PRO A 537 -13.42 -15.59 6.16
N GLU A 538 -14.50 -15.32 6.89
CA GLU A 538 -15.50 -16.32 7.25
C GLU A 538 -16.56 -16.53 6.15
N ASP A 539 -16.64 -15.64 5.15
CA ASP A 539 -17.41 -15.88 3.91
C ASP A 539 -16.57 -16.67 2.88
N PRO A 540 -17.05 -17.83 2.39
CA PRO A 540 -16.27 -18.65 1.46
C PRO A 540 -16.00 -18.02 0.09
N GLY A 541 -16.81 -17.04 -0.33
CA GLY A 541 -16.60 -16.27 -1.56
C GLY A 541 -15.47 -15.27 -1.41
N VAL A 542 -15.48 -14.50 -0.33
CA VAL A 542 -14.37 -13.57 0.00
C VAL A 542 -13.06 -14.32 0.19
N MET A 543 -13.10 -15.45 0.90
CA MET A 543 -11.91 -16.28 1.12
C MET A 543 -11.36 -16.88 -0.19
N TRP A 544 -12.23 -17.30 -1.11
CA TRP A 544 -11.83 -17.75 -2.44
C TRP A 544 -11.18 -16.61 -3.26
N GLN A 545 -11.76 -15.41 -3.23
CA GLN A 545 -11.18 -14.23 -3.91
C GLN A 545 -9.79 -13.89 -3.36
N PHE A 546 -9.60 -13.95 -2.03
CA PHE A 546 -8.30 -13.73 -1.39
C PHE A 546 -7.26 -14.78 -1.79
N ALA A 547 -7.64 -16.06 -1.80
CA ALA A 547 -6.75 -17.16 -2.18
C ALA A 547 -6.28 -17.05 -3.65
N GLU A 548 -7.21 -16.73 -4.55
CA GLU A 548 -6.90 -16.52 -5.97
C GLU A 548 -6.06 -15.25 -6.21
N THR A 549 -6.28 -14.19 -5.42
CA THR A 549 -5.42 -12.99 -5.40
C THR A 549 -4.00 -13.34 -4.95
N CYS A 550 -3.83 -14.07 -3.84
CA CYS A 550 -2.50 -14.51 -3.39
C CYS A 550 -1.80 -15.37 -4.45
N ARG A 551 -2.56 -16.24 -5.13
CA ARG A 551 -2.06 -17.07 -6.23
C ARG A 551 -1.63 -16.22 -7.43
N GLY A 552 -2.43 -15.23 -7.83
CA GLY A 552 -2.18 -14.33 -8.95
C GLY A 552 -0.93 -13.47 -8.76
N LEU A 553 -0.80 -12.84 -7.58
CA LEU A 553 0.36 -12.03 -7.24
C LEU A 553 1.64 -12.88 -7.18
N ALA A 554 1.59 -14.05 -6.52
CA ALA A 554 2.76 -14.94 -6.43
C ALA A 554 3.20 -15.48 -7.81
N ASP A 555 2.25 -15.89 -8.65
CA ASP A 555 2.53 -16.33 -10.03
C ASP A 555 3.09 -15.18 -10.89
N GLY A 556 2.61 -13.94 -10.70
CA GLY A 556 3.06 -12.76 -11.44
C GLY A 556 4.46 -12.29 -11.04
N CYS A 557 4.75 -12.26 -9.73
CA CYS A 557 6.08 -11.97 -9.19
C CYS A 557 7.13 -12.96 -9.73
N ALA A 558 6.81 -14.26 -9.77
CA ALA A 558 7.67 -15.28 -10.34
C ALA A 558 7.90 -15.10 -11.86
N GLU A 559 6.86 -14.65 -12.60
CA GLU A 559 6.89 -14.45 -14.06
C GLU A 559 7.66 -13.18 -14.48
N LEU A 560 7.60 -12.11 -13.68
CA LEU A 560 8.39 -10.87 -13.87
C LEU A 560 9.81 -10.99 -13.32
N GLY A 561 10.04 -11.86 -12.33
CA GLY A 561 11.35 -12.03 -11.67
C GLY A 561 11.59 -11.10 -10.48
N ILE A 562 10.55 -10.44 -9.95
CA ILE A 562 10.62 -9.53 -8.80
C ILE A 562 9.85 -10.11 -7.60
N PRO A 563 10.47 -10.33 -6.43
CA PRO A 563 9.80 -10.97 -5.29
C PRO A 563 8.99 -9.97 -4.46
N VAL A 564 8.00 -10.51 -3.74
CA VAL A 564 7.39 -9.82 -2.61
C VAL A 564 8.40 -9.74 -1.45
N THR A 565 8.63 -8.55 -0.92
CA THR A 565 9.53 -8.30 0.23
C THR A 565 8.79 -8.41 1.56
N GLY A 566 7.53 -7.99 1.59
CA GLY A 566 6.65 -7.91 2.74
C GLY A 566 5.32 -7.26 2.35
N GLY A 567 4.42 -7.05 3.32
CA GLY A 567 3.11 -6.47 3.09
C GLY A 567 2.16 -6.64 4.27
N ASN A 568 0.89 -6.27 4.07
CA ASN A 568 -0.16 -6.28 5.09
C ASN A 568 -1.45 -6.93 4.56
N VAL A 569 -2.29 -7.47 5.46
CA VAL A 569 -3.64 -7.97 5.13
C VAL A 569 -4.68 -7.26 6.00
N SER A 570 -5.64 -6.62 5.34
CA SER A 570 -6.81 -6.04 5.98
C SER A 570 -8.04 -6.87 5.64
N PHE A 571 -8.55 -7.61 6.62
CA PHE A 571 -9.81 -8.33 6.53
C PHE A 571 -10.96 -7.55 7.19
N TYR A 572 -12.18 -8.08 7.09
CA TYR A 572 -13.39 -7.52 7.71
C TYR A 572 -13.80 -6.12 7.22
N ASN A 573 -13.33 -5.68 6.05
CA ASN A 573 -13.80 -4.47 5.37
C ASN A 573 -15.19 -4.74 4.76
N GLN A 574 -16.22 -4.78 5.62
CA GLN A 574 -17.62 -4.92 5.22
C GLN A 574 -18.58 -4.30 6.24
N THR A 575 -19.73 -3.82 5.75
CA THR A 575 -20.85 -3.37 6.59
C THR A 575 -22.02 -4.34 6.41
N GLY A 576 -22.46 -4.95 7.52
CA GLY A 576 -23.43 -6.03 7.52
C GLY A 576 -22.95 -7.20 6.64
N SER A 577 -23.67 -7.46 5.54
CA SER A 577 -23.35 -8.51 4.56
C SER A 577 -22.73 -7.98 3.25
N VAL A 578 -22.46 -6.67 3.15
CA VAL A 578 -21.89 -6.05 1.95
C VAL A 578 -20.40 -5.80 2.16
N ALA A 579 -19.58 -6.63 1.55
CA ALA A 579 -18.13 -6.44 1.49
C ALA A 579 -17.73 -5.45 0.39
N ILE A 580 -16.57 -4.82 0.59
CA ILE A 580 -15.84 -4.12 -0.47
C ILE A 580 -15.57 -5.06 -1.66
N HIS A 581 -15.20 -4.48 -2.80
CA HIS A 581 -14.52 -5.28 -3.83
C HIS A 581 -13.16 -5.77 -3.32
N PRO A 582 -12.65 -6.92 -3.79
CA PRO A 582 -11.26 -7.32 -3.55
C PRO A 582 -10.31 -6.21 -3.99
N THR A 583 -9.56 -5.61 -3.07
CA THR A 583 -8.65 -4.50 -3.38
C THR A 583 -7.23 -4.82 -2.92
N PRO A 584 -6.51 -5.66 -3.69
CA PRO A 584 -5.08 -5.84 -3.52
C PRO A 584 -4.35 -4.62 -4.07
N VAL A 585 -3.78 -3.81 -3.17
CA VAL A 585 -2.86 -2.74 -3.53
C VAL A 585 -1.48 -3.38 -3.73
N VAL A 586 -0.90 -3.22 -4.91
CA VAL A 586 0.45 -3.68 -5.22
C VAL A 586 1.36 -2.46 -5.31
N ALA A 587 2.50 -2.51 -4.64
CA ALA A 587 3.51 -1.46 -4.65
C ALA A 587 4.80 -2.00 -5.27
N VAL A 588 5.31 -1.36 -6.33
CA VAL A 588 6.56 -1.78 -6.97
C VAL A 588 7.67 -0.78 -6.66
N LEU A 589 8.83 -1.30 -6.23
CA LEU A 589 10.08 -0.55 -6.09
C LEU A 589 10.95 -0.77 -7.32
N GLY A 590 11.46 0.32 -7.90
CA GLY A 590 12.45 0.33 -8.96
C GLY A 590 13.71 1.12 -8.63
N LEU A 591 14.77 0.86 -9.38
CA LEU A 591 16.11 1.43 -9.23
C LEU A 591 16.51 2.21 -10.48
N ILE A 592 17.07 3.41 -10.32
CA ILE A 592 17.65 4.20 -11.43
C ILE A 592 19.09 4.60 -11.08
N GLU A 593 20.04 4.24 -11.96
CA GLU A 593 21.48 4.45 -11.76
C GLU A 593 21.84 5.93 -11.60
N ASN A 594 21.14 6.82 -12.31
CA ASN A 594 21.24 8.26 -12.13
C ASN A 594 19.92 8.97 -12.44
N VAL A 595 19.39 9.73 -11.47
CA VAL A 595 18.11 10.45 -11.56
C VAL A 595 18.05 11.54 -12.65
N ALA A 596 19.18 11.95 -13.22
CA ALA A 596 19.21 12.82 -14.39
C ALA A 596 18.67 12.13 -15.66
N GLY A 597 18.74 10.79 -15.73
CA GLY A 597 18.28 9.97 -16.85
C GLY A 597 16.79 9.57 -16.80
N ARG A 598 16.02 10.11 -15.84
CA ARG A 598 14.58 9.86 -15.72
C ARG A 598 13.79 10.31 -16.95
N VAL A 599 12.62 9.72 -17.13
CA VAL A 599 11.64 10.10 -18.14
C VAL A 599 10.40 10.68 -17.45
N PRO A 600 9.89 11.86 -17.86
CA PRO A 600 8.64 12.43 -17.36
C PRO A 600 7.44 12.06 -18.26
N MET A 601 6.22 12.15 -17.72
CA MET A 601 4.98 11.89 -18.44
C MET A 601 4.70 12.93 -19.55
N GLY A 602 4.98 14.21 -19.25
CA GLY A 602 4.34 15.35 -19.92
C GLY A 602 5.08 15.88 -21.14
N PHE A 603 4.35 16.12 -22.24
CA PHE A 603 4.88 16.65 -23.50
C PHE A 603 5.58 18.01 -23.32
N ARG A 604 6.78 18.17 -23.90
CA ARG A 604 7.64 19.37 -23.71
C ARG A 604 8.26 19.95 -24.98
N ARG A 605 8.61 19.13 -25.96
CA ARG A 605 9.41 19.54 -27.14
C ARG A 605 8.53 19.69 -28.37
N GLU A 606 8.75 20.77 -29.13
CA GLU A 606 8.03 21.05 -30.37
C GLU A 606 8.32 19.99 -31.44
N ALA A 607 7.26 19.47 -32.07
CA ALA A 607 7.33 18.52 -33.18
C ALA A 607 8.05 17.18 -32.89
N ASP A 608 8.21 16.82 -31.61
CA ASP A 608 8.49 15.44 -31.21
C ASP A 608 7.34 14.53 -31.66
N VAL A 609 7.68 13.32 -32.09
CA VAL A 609 6.72 12.37 -32.67
C VAL A 609 6.08 11.54 -31.57
N ILE A 610 4.74 11.58 -31.52
CA ILE A 610 3.94 10.85 -30.55
C ILE A 610 3.70 9.44 -31.08
N MET A 611 4.05 8.43 -30.28
CA MET A 611 3.86 7.01 -30.59
C MET A 611 3.19 6.32 -29.41
N VAL A 612 2.37 5.30 -29.68
CA VAL A 612 1.83 4.40 -28.64
C VAL A 612 2.48 3.02 -28.80
N LEU A 613 2.87 2.43 -27.68
CA LEU A 613 3.40 1.08 -27.57
C LEU A 613 2.29 0.10 -27.15
N GLY A 614 2.45 -1.17 -27.51
CA GLY A 614 1.52 -2.26 -27.20
C GLY A 614 0.30 -2.36 -28.12
N GLU A 615 -0.54 -3.35 -27.87
CA GLU A 615 -1.75 -3.64 -28.66
C GLU A 615 -3.01 -3.09 -27.98
N THR A 616 -3.76 -2.22 -28.66
CA THR A 616 -5.16 -1.97 -28.27
C THR A 616 -6.04 -3.17 -28.64
N ARG A 617 -6.98 -3.54 -27.77
CA ARG A 617 -7.99 -4.57 -28.05
C ARG A 617 -9.39 -3.98 -27.83
N ASN A 618 -10.43 -4.82 -27.86
CA ASN A 618 -11.79 -4.41 -27.53
C ASN A 618 -12.11 -4.83 -26.09
N GLU A 619 -11.43 -4.19 -25.14
CA GLU A 619 -11.48 -4.48 -23.70
C GLU A 619 -12.02 -3.23 -22.99
N LEU A 620 -13.26 -3.30 -22.49
CA LEU A 620 -13.98 -2.19 -21.85
C LEU A 620 -14.64 -2.62 -20.53
N SER A 621 -14.68 -3.90 -20.24
CA SER A 621 -15.28 -4.44 -19.02
C SER A 621 -14.45 -4.12 -17.77
N GLY A 622 -15.11 -3.45 -16.80
CA GLY A 622 -14.50 -2.87 -15.60
C GLY A 622 -14.11 -1.39 -15.73
N SER A 623 -14.10 -0.84 -16.95
CA SER A 623 -13.51 0.47 -17.25
C SER A 623 -14.14 1.70 -16.60
N GLU A 624 -13.36 2.78 -16.52
CA GLU A 624 -13.90 4.11 -16.16
C GLU A 624 -14.87 4.60 -17.22
N TRP A 625 -14.73 4.24 -18.51
CA TRP A 625 -15.79 4.52 -19.50
C TRP A 625 -17.11 3.81 -19.13
N ALA A 626 -17.06 2.50 -18.88
CA ALA A 626 -18.24 1.72 -18.52
C ALA A 626 -18.90 2.24 -17.23
N TRP A 627 -18.08 2.69 -16.27
CA TRP A 627 -18.56 3.29 -15.04
C TRP A 627 -19.15 4.71 -15.23
N VAL A 628 -18.43 5.62 -15.90
CA VAL A 628 -18.84 7.02 -16.06
C VAL A 628 -20.00 7.19 -17.05
N ALA A 629 -20.06 6.38 -18.11
CA ALA A 629 -21.12 6.47 -19.12
C ALA A 629 -22.36 5.63 -18.79
N HIS A 630 -22.21 4.51 -18.08
CA HIS A 630 -23.30 3.54 -17.88
C HIS A 630 -23.51 3.06 -16.44
N ARG A 631 -22.63 3.43 -15.48
CA ARG A 631 -22.58 2.84 -14.12
C ARG A 631 -22.51 1.31 -14.14
N HIS A 632 -21.78 0.77 -15.11
CA HIS A 632 -21.71 -0.66 -15.40
C HIS A 632 -20.49 -1.32 -14.75
N LEU A 633 -20.70 -2.50 -14.18
CA LEU A 633 -19.64 -3.43 -13.80
C LEU A 633 -20.06 -4.85 -14.21
N GLY A 634 -19.27 -5.47 -15.09
CA GLY A 634 -19.52 -6.79 -15.64
C GLY A 634 -18.56 -7.11 -16.80
N GLY A 635 -18.52 -8.36 -17.23
CA GLY A 635 -17.59 -8.95 -18.19
C GLY A 635 -16.27 -9.40 -17.57
N LEU A 636 -15.21 -9.46 -18.39
CA LEU A 636 -13.86 -9.83 -17.96
C LEU A 636 -12.94 -8.60 -17.98
N PRO A 637 -11.96 -8.50 -17.07
CA PRO A 637 -10.99 -7.40 -17.10
C PRO A 637 -10.02 -7.56 -18.27
N PRO A 638 -9.21 -6.53 -18.61
CA PRO A 638 -8.22 -6.60 -19.69
C PRO A 638 -7.25 -7.78 -19.58
N ARG A 639 -6.81 -8.34 -20.71
CA ARG A 639 -5.80 -9.41 -20.72
C ARG A 639 -4.42 -8.89 -20.29
N VAL A 640 -3.91 -9.44 -19.19
CA VAL A 640 -2.50 -9.32 -18.79
C VAL A 640 -1.57 -10.06 -19.76
N ASP A 641 -0.40 -9.46 -20.03
CA ASP A 641 0.74 -10.15 -20.63
C ASP A 641 2.07 -9.64 -20.02
N LEU A 642 2.54 -10.29 -18.95
CA LEU A 642 3.71 -9.83 -18.18
C LEU A 642 5.03 -9.96 -18.97
N ALA A 643 5.04 -10.76 -20.05
CA ALA A 643 6.15 -10.79 -20.98
C ALA A 643 6.21 -9.53 -21.85
N ALA A 644 5.05 -9.00 -22.28
CA ALA A 644 4.95 -7.72 -22.97
C ALA A 644 5.32 -6.54 -22.06
N GLU A 645 4.87 -6.51 -20.80
CA GLU A 645 5.24 -5.45 -19.84
C GLU A 645 6.76 -5.34 -19.66
N ARG A 646 7.43 -6.48 -19.47
CA ARG A 646 8.90 -6.55 -19.35
C ARG A 646 9.61 -6.12 -20.65
N ALA A 647 9.04 -6.42 -21.82
CA ALA A 647 9.60 -5.97 -23.10
C ALA A 647 9.44 -4.46 -23.30
N LEU A 648 8.27 -3.89 -22.95
CA LEU A 648 8.00 -2.46 -22.96
C LEU A 648 8.96 -1.71 -22.00
N GLY A 649 9.12 -2.20 -20.78
CA GLY A 649 10.06 -1.63 -19.81
C GLY A 649 11.51 -1.67 -20.30
N ALA A 650 11.92 -2.72 -20.99
CA ALA A 650 13.25 -2.80 -21.61
C ALA A 650 13.44 -1.76 -22.73
N VAL A 651 12.43 -1.56 -23.60
CA VAL A 651 12.43 -0.52 -24.64
C VAL A 651 12.52 0.88 -24.03
N VAL A 652 11.70 1.19 -23.01
CA VAL A 652 11.72 2.52 -22.38
C VAL A 652 13.05 2.77 -21.69
N ALA A 653 13.56 1.83 -20.91
CA ALA A 653 14.84 2.00 -20.23
C ALA A 653 16.03 2.12 -21.20
N ALA A 654 16.01 1.41 -22.34
CA ALA A 654 17.01 1.56 -23.40
C ALA A 654 16.88 2.91 -24.13
N GLY A 655 15.65 3.33 -24.44
CA GLY A 655 15.36 4.62 -25.07
C GLY A 655 15.75 5.81 -24.19
N ALA A 656 15.53 5.72 -22.88
CA ALA A 656 15.92 6.73 -21.89
C ALA A 656 17.45 6.89 -21.84
N ARG A 657 18.19 5.78 -21.66
CA ARG A 657 19.67 5.78 -21.62
C ARG A 657 20.32 6.31 -22.90
N THR A 658 19.63 6.25 -24.03
CA THR A 658 20.15 6.65 -25.35
C THR A 658 19.60 7.99 -25.86
N GLY A 659 18.67 8.63 -25.13
CA GLY A 659 18.02 9.87 -25.57
C GLY A 659 17.10 9.71 -26.79
N LEU A 660 16.56 8.50 -27.01
CA LEU A 660 15.60 8.19 -28.07
C LEU A 660 14.15 8.52 -27.69
N ILE A 661 13.88 8.86 -26.43
CA ILE A 661 12.58 9.35 -25.94
C ILE A 661 12.75 10.66 -25.16
N SER A 662 11.71 11.47 -25.19
CA SER A 662 11.56 12.73 -24.44
C SER A 662 10.59 12.59 -23.27
N THR A 663 9.55 11.77 -23.46
CA THR A 663 8.51 11.47 -22.47
C THR A 663 8.04 10.03 -22.64
N ALA A 664 7.54 9.44 -21.56
CA ALA A 664 6.83 8.18 -21.54
C ALA A 664 5.80 8.25 -20.41
N HIS A 665 4.59 7.79 -20.68
CA HIS A 665 3.46 7.78 -19.79
C HIS A 665 2.71 6.46 -19.99
N ASP A 666 2.16 5.91 -18.92
CA ASP A 666 1.35 4.69 -18.89
C ASP A 666 0.01 4.81 -19.68
N LEU A 667 -0.68 3.68 -19.89
CA LEU A 667 -2.08 3.63 -20.33
C LEU A 667 -2.90 2.74 -19.37
N SER A 668 -3.44 3.37 -18.33
CA SER A 668 -4.29 2.83 -17.27
C SER A 668 -5.77 3.22 -17.49
N ASP A 669 -6.50 3.55 -16.41
CA ASP A 669 -7.90 3.97 -16.42
C ASP A 669 -8.16 5.09 -17.45
N GLY A 670 -9.24 4.96 -18.24
CA GLY A 670 -9.58 5.88 -19.33
C GLY A 670 -8.74 5.75 -20.61
N GLY A 671 -7.65 4.97 -20.60
CA GLY A 671 -6.88 4.57 -21.78
C GLY A 671 -6.16 5.71 -22.51
N LEU A 672 -5.94 5.53 -23.82
CA LEU A 672 -5.19 6.46 -24.67
C LEU A 672 -5.75 7.90 -24.63
N ALA A 673 -7.08 8.01 -24.53
CA ALA A 673 -7.78 9.27 -24.41
C ALA A 673 -7.36 10.08 -23.17
N GLN A 674 -7.26 9.42 -22.02
CA GLN A 674 -6.81 10.03 -20.77
C GLN A 674 -5.31 10.36 -20.83
N ALA A 675 -4.48 9.39 -21.24
CA ALA A 675 -3.03 9.57 -21.30
C ALA A 675 -2.60 10.74 -22.21
N LEU A 676 -3.30 10.96 -23.33
CA LEU A 676 -3.12 12.14 -24.18
C LEU A 676 -3.48 13.45 -23.48
N VAL A 677 -4.58 13.46 -22.70
CA VAL A 677 -5.00 14.65 -21.93
C VAL A 677 -3.99 14.98 -20.84
N GLU A 678 -3.54 13.99 -20.06
CA GLU A 678 -2.59 14.22 -18.97
C GLU A 678 -1.21 14.66 -19.48
N SER A 679 -0.68 13.97 -20.50
CA SER A 679 0.59 14.35 -21.16
C SER A 679 0.55 15.79 -21.70
N CYS A 680 -0.59 16.23 -22.22
CA CYS A 680 -0.82 17.61 -22.65
C CYS A 680 -0.95 18.60 -21.48
N LEU A 681 -1.80 18.28 -20.50
CA LEU A 681 -2.11 19.17 -19.37
C LEU A 681 -0.88 19.46 -18.50
N ARG A 682 0.00 18.46 -18.32
CA ARG A 682 1.20 18.51 -17.45
C ARG A 682 2.09 19.74 -17.68
N HIS A 683 2.19 20.21 -18.93
CA HIS A 683 2.89 21.45 -19.29
C HIS A 683 2.05 22.44 -20.10
N GLY A 684 0.77 22.14 -20.34
CA GLY A 684 -0.12 22.97 -21.13
C GLY A 684 0.16 22.97 -22.63
N VAL A 685 0.76 21.90 -23.15
CA VAL A 685 1.21 21.74 -24.55
C VAL A 685 0.16 20.97 -25.34
N GLY A 686 -0.07 21.34 -26.61
CA GLY A 686 -1.01 20.65 -27.49
C GLY A 686 -0.42 19.41 -28.17
N ALA A 687 -1.29 18.67 -28.85
CA ALA A 687 -0.92 17.49 -29.64
C ALA A 687 -1.88 17.33 -30.84
N GLN A 688 -1.32 16.99 -32.00
CA GLN A 688 -2.10 16.59 -33.17
C GLN A 688 -1.84 15.12 -33.47
N ILE A 689 -2.87 14.28 -33.34
CA ILE A 689 -2.79 12.85 -33.68
C ILE A 689 -3.80 12.46 -34.77
N ALA A 690 -3.50 11.37 -35.47
CA ALA A 690 -4.46 10.56 -36.19
C ALA A 690 -4.58 9.19 -35.49
N LEU A 691 -5.74 8.56 -35.61
CA LEU A 691 -5.95 7.18 -35.20
C LEU A 691 -5.54 6.24 -36.35
N ALA A 692 -5.39 4.95 -36.07
CA ALA A 692 -5.01 3.96 -37.08
C ALA A 692 -6.20 3.60 -37.99
N ASP A 693 -6.02 3.72 -39.30
CA ASP A 693 -7.02 3.34 -40.32
C ASP A 693 -6.89 1.87 -40.79
N ASP A 694 -5.78 1.19 -40.45
CA ASP A 694 -5.44 -0.17 -40.87
C ASP A 694 -5.83 -1.25 -39.84
N THR A 695 -6.50 -0.86 -38.75
CA THR A 695 -7.03 -1.73 -37.70
C THR A 695 -8.56 -1.91 -37.81
N PRO A 696 -9.14 -3.07 -37.44
CA PRO A 696 -10.59 -3.25 -37.37
C PRO A 696 -11.25 -2.55 -36.16
N LEU A 697 -10.50 -1.83 -35.32
CA LEU A 697 -11.01 -1.13 -34.15
C LEU A 697 -11.57 0.26 -34.52
N ASP A 698 -12.79 0.56 -34.05
CA ASP A 698 -13.37 1.90 -34.22
C ASP A 698 -12.64 2.97 -33.41
N ALA A 699 -12.82 4.24 -33.80
CA ALA A 699 -12.17 5.39 -33.16
C ALA A 699 -12.46 5.48 -31.65
N PHE A 700 -13.63 5.02 -31.20
CA PHE A 700 -13.94 4.92 -29.79
C PHE A 700 -13.02 3.93 -29.07
N THR A 701 -12.91 2.70 -29.59
CA THR A 701 -12.15 1.62 -28.96
C THR A 701 -10.65 1.92 -28.96
N GLN A 702 -10.13 2.57 -30.02
CA GLN A 702 -8.74 3.02 -30.07
C GLN A 702 -8.41 4.07 -28.98
N LEU A 703 -9.38 4.93 -28.65
CA LEU A 703 -9.23 5.99 -27.65
C LEU A 703 -9.45 5.49 -26.21
N PHE A 704 -10.55 4.77 -25.94
CA PHE A 704 -11.07 4.54 -24.59
C PHE A 704 -10.94 3.08 -24.08
N SER A 705 -10.23 2.20 -24.79
CA SER A 705 -9.93 0.85 -24.28
C SER A 705 -8.66 0.84 -23.43
N GLU A 706 -8.79 0.21 -22.26
CA GLU A 706 -7.80 0.14 -21.17
C GLU A 706 -6.97 -1.16 -21.25
N SER A 707 -6.64 -1.62 -22.47
CA SER A 707 -5.75 -2.76 -22.66
C SER A 707 -4.39 -2.55 -21.98
N ALA A 708 -3.98 -3.48 -21.12
CA ALA A 708 -2.65 -3.50 -20.50
C ALA A 708 -1.52 -3.73 -21.52
N GLY A 709 -0.26 -3.57 -21.09
CA GLY A 709 0.92 -3.72 -21.95
C GLY A 709 1.18 -2.53 -22.87
N ARG A 710 0.69 -1.33 -22.53
CA ARG A 710 0.69 -0.14 -23.40
C ARG A 710 1.26 1.11 -22.71
N ALA A 711 1.95 1.96 -23.48
CA ALA A 711 2.46 3.26 -23.01
C ALA A 711 2.46 4.29 -24.15
N LEU A 712 2.28 5.57 -23.82
CA LEU A 712 2.35 6.73 -24.71
C LEU A 712 3.75 7.34 -24.60
N VAL A 713 4.46 7.50 -25.71
CA VAL A 713 5.82 8.08 -25.73
C VAL A 713 5.91 9.25 -26.71
N SER A 714 6.77 10.22 -26.41
CA SER A 714 7.23 11.21 -27.40
C SER A 714 8.70 11.00 -27.73
N VAL A 715 9.00 10.94 -29.03
CA VAL A 715 10.33 10.64 -29.58
C VAL A 715 10.91 11.92 -30.20
N PRO A 716 12.18 12.29 -29.91
CA PRO A 716 12.83 13.44 -30.53
C PRO A 716 12.78 13.36 -32.05
N ARG A 717 12.39 14.46 -32.70
CA ARG A 717 12.29 14.53 -34.16
C ARG A 717 13.60 14.12 -34.85
N GLY A 718 13.54 13.13 -35.73
CA GLY A 718 14.68 12.49 -36.40
C GLY A 718 15.17 11.20 -35.75
N HIS A 719 14.71 10.84 -34.54
CA HIS A 719 15.05 9.59 -33.85
C HIS A 719 14.01 8.48 -34.08
N GLU A 720 12.92 8.73 -34.81
CA GLU A 720 11.76 7.84 -34.96
C GLU A 720 12.15 6.45 -35.47
N LYS A 721 13.07 6.39 -36.45
CA LYS A 721 13.54 5.13 -37.04
C LYS A 721 14.44 4.33 -36.11
N ALA A 722 15.19 5.00 -35.23
CA ALA A 722 16.04 4.33 -34.26
C ALA A 722 15.20 3.77 -33.10
N PHE A 723 14.21 4.53 -32.64
CA PHE A 723 13.26 4.06 -31.63
C PHE A 723 12.34 2.95 -32.15
N ALA A 724 11.84 3.04 -33.39
CA ALA A 724 11.10 1.97 -34.04
C ALA A 724 11.92 0.67 -34.12
N ALA A 725 13.18 0.75 -34.55
CA ALA A 725 14.07 -0.41 -34.61
C ALA A 725 14.34 -1.04 -33.23
N LEU A 726 14.40 -0.23 -32.16
CA LEU A 726 14.50 -0.70 -30.78
C LEU A 726 13.22 -1.42 -30.32
N CYS A 727 12.04 -0.92 -30.70
CA CYS A 727 10.76 -1.60 -30.45
C CYS A 727 10.70 -2.94 -31.20
N ASP A 728 11.10 -2.96 -32.47
CA ASP A 728 11.16 -4.15 -33.32
C ASP A 728 12.14 -5.21 -32.76
N GLU A 729 13.31 -4.79 -32.26
CA GLU A 729 14.33 -5.67 -31.64
C GLU A 729 13.79 -6.36 -30.37
N HIS A 730 13.05 -5.63 -29.54
CA HIS A 730 12.41 -6.18 -28.33
C HIS A 730 11.05 -6.85 -28.60
N GLY A 731 10.53 -6.82 -29.84
CA GLY A 731 9.24 -7.39 -30.20
C GLY A 731 8.03 -6.64 -29.64
N VAL A 732 8.18 -5.34 -29.31
CA VAL A 732 7.12 -4.49 -28.78
C VAL A 732 6.35 -3.84 -29.93
N PRO A 733 5.04 -4.12 -30.12
CA PRO A 733 4.23 -3.43 -31.12
C PRO A 733 4.19 -1.92 -30.87
N TRP A 734 4.17 -1.13 -31.96
CA TRP A 734 4.13 0.32 -31.87
C TRP A 734 3.29 0.92 -33.00
N THR A 735 2.70 2.09 -32.76
CA THR A 735 1.97 2.87 -33.77
C THR A 735 2.34 4.35 -33.63
N ALA A 736 2.75 4.98 -34.72
CA ALA A 736 2.98 6.42 -34.76
C ALA A 736 1.63 7.15 -34.87
N LEU A 737 1.29 7.96 -33.87
CA LEU A 737 0.02 8.67 -33.78
C LEU A 737 0.09 10.08 -34.38
N GLY A 738 1.18 10.81 -34.17
CA GLY A 738 1.27 12.20 -34.61
C GLY A 738 2.43 12.99 -34.02
N VAL A 739 2.20 14.25 -33.64
CA VAL A 739 3.23 15.17 -33.14
C VAL A 739 2.75 16.04 -31.98
N VAL A 740 3.70 16.42 -31.12
CA VAL A 740 3.53 17.45 -30.10
C VAL A 740 3.45 18.83 -30.77
N ASP A 741 2.40 19.59 -30.45
CA ASP A 741 2.10 20.89 -31.06
C ASP A 741 1.93 22.00 -29.99
N PRO A 742 2.99 22.78 -29.69
CA PRO A 742 2.95 23.88 -28.74
C PRO A 742 2.47 25.21 -29.35
N ALA A 743 1.94 25.24 -30.58
CA ALA A 743 1.52 26.48 -31.22
C ALA A 743 0.32 27.16 -30.52
N GLY A 744 0.10 28.44 -30.84
CA GLY A 744 -0.93 29.28 -30.21
C GLY A 744 -2.35 28.72 -30.38
N ASP A 745 -3.19 28.91 -29.36
CA ASP A 745 -4.45 28.18 -29.13
C ASP A 745 -4.25 26.66 -28.99
N ALA A 746 -3.21 26.26 -28.26
CA ALA A 746 -2.84 24.88 -27.93
C ALA A 746 -4.05 24.01 -27.59
N ALA A 747 -4.12 22.85 -28.24
CA ALA A 747 -5.25 21.94 -28.19
C ALA A 747 -4.82 20.47 -28.38
N LEU A 748 -5.64 19.55 -27.88
CA LEU A 748 -5.61 18.15 -28.29
C LEU A 748 -6.53 18.02 -29.52
N THR A 749 -5.96 17.64 -30.67
CA THR A 749 -6.69 17.38 -31.91
C THR A 749 -6.53 15.91 -32.29
N VAL A 750 -7.66 15.21 -32.36
CA VAL A 750 -7.78 13.88 -32.95
C VAL A 750 -8.36 14.05 -34.36
N ARG A 751 -7.51 13.87 -35.37
CA ARG A 751 -7.84 14.16 -36.78
C ARG A 751 -9.11 13.41 -37.21
N ASP A 752 -9.95 14.12 -37.96
CA ASP A 752 -11.25 13.67 -38.47
C ASP A 752 -12.26 13.23 -37.39
N GLN A 753 -11.95 13.43 -36.10
CA GLN A 753 -12.84 13.24 -34.96
C GLN A 753 -13.15 14.57 -34.25
N PHE A 754 -12.21 15.17 -33.53
CA PHE A 754 -12.48 16.37 -32.71
C PHE A 754 -11.23 17.18 -32.33
N THR A 755 -11.48 18.41 -31.86
CA THR A 755 -10.48 19.27 -31.19
C THR A 755 -11.03 19.76 -29.84
N VAL A 756 -10.18 19.78 -28.82
CA VAL A 756 -10.44 20.41 -27.51
C VAL A 756 -9.23 21.25 -27.11
N SER A 757 -9.43 22.52 -26.75
CA SER A 757 -8.35 23.36 -26.25
C SER A 757 -7.83 22.86 -24.90
N ILE A 758 -6.54 23.07 -24.63
CA ILE A 758 -5.93 22.73 -23.34
C ILE A 758 -6.61 23.49 -22.19
N GLY A 759 -7.13 24.69 -22.45
CA GLY A 759 -7.97 25.42 -21.50
C GLY A 759 -9.22 24.64 -21.09
N THR A 760 -10.04 24.20 -22.05
CA THR A 760 -11.27 23.44 -21.75
C THR A 760 -11.00 22.08 -21.11
N LEU A 761 -9.89 21.41 -21.43
CA LEU A 761 -9.46 20.20 -20.72
C LEU A 761 -9.09 20.50 -19.27
N ARG A 762 -8.34 21.58 -19.01
CA ARG A 762 -7.96 22.01 -17.65
C ARG A 762 -9.17 22.39 -16.83
N ASP A 763 -10.10 23.17 -17.40
CA ASP A 763 -11.33 23.60 -16.73
C ASP A 763 -12.22 22.41 -16.36
N ALA A 764 -12.28 21.38 -17.22
CA ALA A 764 -13.01 20.14 -16.95
C ALA A 764 -12.35 19.29 -15.85
N SER A 765 -11.01 19.18 -15.88
CA SER A 765 -10.24 18.35 -14.95
C SER A 765 -10.12 18.96 -13.55
N ALA A 766 -9.79 20.25 -13.45
CA ALA A 766 -9.48 20.91 -12.17
C ALA A 766 -10.72 21.32 -11.36
N ALA A 767 -11.91 21.35 -11.96
CA ALA A 767 -13.12 21.80 -11.27
C ALA A 767 -13.77 20.75 -10.35
N THR A 768 -13.46 19.46 -10.52
CA THR A 768 -14.27 18.37 -9.92
C THR A 768 -14.09 18.25 -8.41
N LEU A 769 -12.88 18.02 -7.89
CA LEU A 769 -12.67 17.88 -6.44
C LEU A 769 -12.99 19.18 -5.67
N PRO A 770 -12.53 20.39 -6.08
CA PRO A 770 -12.96 21.65 -5.48
C PRO A 770 -14.48 21.85 -5.52
N GLY A 771 -15.10 21.49 -6.66
CA GLY A 771 -16.54 21.59 -6.87
C GLY A 771 -17.38 20.69 -5.97
N LEU A 772 -16.81 19.60 -5.45
CA LEU A 772 -17.42 18.68 -4.49
C LEU A 772 -17.12 19.07 -3.05
N PHE A 773 -15.87 19.38 -2.71
CA PHE A 773 -15.39 19.42 -1.32
C PHE A 773 -15.12 20.81 -0.73
N ASP A 774 -14.88 21.86 -1.52
CA ASP A 774 -14.63 23.22 -1.01
C ASP A 774 -15.92 23.98 -0.65
N ARG A 775 -17.09 23.41 -0.92
CA ARG A 775 -18.37 24.06 -0.60
C ARG A 775 -18.58 24.04 0.92
N PRO A 776 -18.75 25.19 1.59
CA PRO A 776 -19.11 25.19 3.01
C PRO A 776 -20.42 24.42 3.21
N ALA A 777 -20.53 23.64 4.28
CA ALA A 777 -21.50 22.56 4.49
C ALA A 777 -22.97 23.01 4.70
N ALA A 778 -23.52 23.81 3.77
CA ALA A 778 -24.84 24.41 3.79
C ALA A 778 -26.00 23.44 3.50
N VAL A 779 -25.77 22.11 3.64
CA VAL A 779 -26.81 21.06 3.53
C VAL A 779 -26.83 20.13 4.75
N ALA A 780 -26.03 20.40 5.80
CA ALA A 780 -26.13 19.69 7.07
C ALA A 780 -27.49 19.88 7.81
N ALA A 781 -28.28 20.87 7.40
CA ALA A 781 -29.56 21.23 8.02
C ALA A 781 -30.80 20.50 7.45
N ALA A 782 -30.64 19.62 6.45
CA ALA A 782 -31.75 18.95 5.75
C ALA A 782 -31.95 17.47 6.11
N ALA A 783 -31.05 16.88 6.90
CA ALA A 783 -31.01 15.45 7.21
C ALA A 783 -31.07 15.14 8.72
N ALA A 784 -31.77 15.98 9.50
CA ALA A 784 -32.20 15.60 10.84
C ALA A 784 -33.48 14.75 10.74
N PRO A 785 -33.53 13.51 11.27
CA PRO A 785 -34.82 12.82 11.40
C PRO A 785 -35.72 13.63 12.33
N ALA A 786 -36.99 13.78 11.95
CA ALA A 786 -37.95 14.52 12.77
C ALA A 786 -38.06 13.85 14.15
N ALA A 787 -37.65 14.57 15.20
CA ALA A 787 -37.64 14.04 16.56
C ALA A 787 -39.05 13.60 16.96
N ALA A 788 -39.18 12.34 17.38
CA ALA A 788 -40.44 11.85 17.93
C ALA A 788 -40.77 12.60 19.23
N ASP A 789 -42.01 13.07 19.37
CA ASP A 789 -42.45 13.79 20.56
C ASP A 789 -42.22 12.96 21.83
N PRO A 790 -41.70 13.56 22.92
CA PRO A 790 -41.27 12.82 24.10
C PRO A 790 -42.46 12.20 24.83
N VAL A 791 -42.52 10.86 24.85
CA VAL A 791 -43.52 10.09 25.60
C VAL A 791 -43.19 10.14 27.10
N THR A 792 -43.80 11.10 27.80
CA THR A 792 -43.63 11.27 29.26
C THR A 792 -44.22 10.09 30.03
N LEU A 793 -43.37 9.19 30.54
CA LEU A 793 -43.80 8.14 31.46
C LEU A 793 -44.13 8.72 32.84
N ALA A 794 -45.36 8.52 33.30
CA ALA A 794 -45.85 8.86 34.63
C ALA A 794 -46.44 7.61 35.32
N PRO A 795 -46.34 7.49 36.67
CA PRO A 795 -46.57 6.22 37.36
C PRO A 795 -48.05 5.81 37.47
N THR A 796 -48.29 4.51 37.57
CA THR A 796 -49.60 3.87 37.51
C THR A 796 -50.43 3.98 38.80
N ALA A 797 -51.69 4.39 38.67
CA ALA A 797 -52.78 4.09 39.62
C ALA A 797 -54.13 3.91 38.87
N PRO A 798 -55.13 3.14 39.37
CA PRO A 798 -56.24 2.62 38.56
C PRO A 798 -57.64 3.25 38.93
N PRO A 799 -58.78 2.84 38.34
CA PRO A 799 -59.08 2.95 36.90
C PRO A 799 -60.53 3.40 36.57
N ALA A 800 -60.73 4.01 35.38
CA ALA A 800 -62.01 4.12 34.62
C ALA A 800 -63.20 4.87 35.28
N PRO A 801 -64.36 5.07 34.61
CA PRO A 801 -64.70 4.96 33.17
C PRO A 801 -65.21 6.29 32.54
N GLY A 802 -65.35 6.38 31.20
CA GLY A 802 -65.92 7.60 30.57
C GLY A 802 -66.08 7.58 29.04
N ALA A 803 -67.24 7.12 28.57
CA ALA A 803 -67.71 6.96 27.18
C ALA A 803 -67.48 8.08 26.11
N ALA A 804 -67.62 7.63 24.85
CA ALA A 804 -68.19 8.32 23.67
C ALA A 804 -67.32 9.20 22.74
N ALA A 805 -67.47 8.92 21.44
CA ALA A 805 -67.14 9.76 20.27
C ALA A 805 -68.47 10.40 19.73
N PRO A 806 -68.61 10.94 18.48
CA PRO A 806 -67.64 11.21 17.40
C PRO A 806 -67.86 12.58 16.65
N ALA A 807 -67.24 12.72 15.46
CA ALA A 807 -67.87 13.17 14.20
C ALA A 807 -67.85 14.65 13.67
N THR A 808 -67.11 14.82 12.55
CA THR A 808 -67.53 15.39 11.24
C THR A 808 -67.76 16.90 10.97
N SER A 809 -67.38 17.29 9.73
CA SER A 809 -67.76 18.50 8.95
C SER A 809 -67.18 19.85 9.41
N GLY A 810 -67.06 20.89 8.56
CA GLY A 810 -67.40 21.04 7.12
C GLY A 810 -66.80 22.34 6.51
N PRO A 811 -66.95 22.60 5.19
CA PRO A 811 -66.11 23.58 4.44
C PRO A 811 -66.84 24.82 3.87
N THR A 812 -66.09 25.89 3.51
CA THR A 812 -66.50 26.88 2.46
C THR A 812 -65.35 27.83 1.99
N THR A 813 -65.13 27.90 0.65
CA THR A 813 -65.02 29.11 -0.26
C THR A 813 -64.34 30.43 0.20
N THR A 814 -63.70 31.30 -0.62
CA THR A 814 -63.49 31.45 -2.09
C THR A 814 -62.50 32.61 -2.40
N GLY A 815 -61.91 32.66 -3.61
CA GLY A 815 -61.65 33.94 -4.31
C GLY A 815 -60.19 34.26 -4.75
N PRO A 816 -59.94 34.76 -6.00
CA PRO A 816 -58.57 35.04 -6.50
C PRO A 816 -58.33 36.48 -7.04
N THR A 817 -57.07 36.87 -7.36
CA THR A 817 -56.62 37.32 -8.72
C THR A 817 -55.16 37.84 -8.79
N THR A 818 -54.34 37.09 -9.54
CA THR A 818 -53.23 37.47 -10.47
C THR A 818 -52.72 38.91 -10.70
N SER A 819 -51.38 39.05 -10.57
CA SER A 819 -50.40 39.47 -11.63
C SER A 819 -50.35 40.91 -12.23
N GLY A 820 -49.13 41.48 -12.28
CA GLY A 820 -48.72 42.54 -13.22
C GLY A 820 -47.19 42.76 -13.27
N ARG A 821 -46.60 42.90 -14.47
CA ARG A 821 -45.15 43.13 -14.72
C ARG A 821 -44.96 43.80 -16.10
N VAL A 822 -44.08 44.82 -16.26
CA VAL A 822 -43.42 45.17 -17.54
C VAL A 822 -42.31 46.26 -17.40
N THR A 823 -41.18 46.01 -18.09
CA THR A 823 -39.97 46.79 -18.53
C THR A 823 -39.89 48.33 -18.37
N SER A 824 -38.70 48.99 -18.27
CA SER A 824 -37.75 49.25 -19.39
C SER A 824 -36.62 50.28 -19.05
N GLY A 825 -35.53 50.36 -19.86
CA GLY A 825 -34.72 51.59 -20.06
C GLY A 825 -33.27 51.67 -19.47
N PRO A 826 -32.24 52.23 -20.18
CA PRO A 826 -30.84 52.24 -19.70
C PRO A 826 -30.02 53.56 -19.80
N ALA A 827 -28.79 53.50 -19.24
CA ALA A 827 -27.50 54.10 -19.71
C ALA A 827 -26.94 55.46 -19.18
N THR A 828 -25.59 55.52 -19.09
CA THR A 828 -24.67 56.69 -18.94
C THR A 828 -24.61 57.38 -17.54
N THR A 829 -23.60 58.16 -17.08
CA THR A 829 -22.32 58.74 -17.60
C THR A 829 -21.24 58.91 -16.49
N GLY A 830 -19.94 58.96 -16.86
CA GLY A 830 -19.04 60.07 -16.46
C GLY A 830 -18.04 59.90 -15.27
N PRO A 831 -16.87 60.58 -15.28
CA PRO A 831 -15.80 60.48 -14.26
C PRO A 831 -15.53 61.78 -13.45
N ALA A 832 -14.56 61.77 -12.52
CA ALA A 832 -14.11 62.96 -11.75
C ALA A 832 -12.59 62.95 -11.37
N THR A 833 -12.02 64.14 -11.16
CA THR A 833 -10.62 64.47 -10.81
C THR A 833 -10.59 65.84 -10.06
N THR A 834 -9.55 66.39 -9.41
CA THR A 834 -8.07 66.22 -9.46
C THR A 834 -7.38 66.37 -8.09
N ASP A 835 -6.10 65.97 -8.03
CA ASP A 835 -4.89 66.66 -7.48
C ASP A 835 -4.99 68.08 -6.84
N PRO A 836 -4.02 68.52 -5.98
CA PRO A 836 -2.56 68.32 -6.20
C PRO A 836 -1.58 68.09 -5.01
N ALA A 837 -0.37 67.60 -5.39
CA ALA A 837 0.97 67.78 -4.78
C ALA A 837 1.33 67.00 -3.48
N ALA A 838 2.57 66.54 -3.23
CA ALA A 838 3.82 66.27 -4.00
C ALA A 838 4.78 65.43 -3.08
N ALA A 839 5.99 64.93 -3.41
CA ALA A 839 6.93 65.10 -4.54
C ALA A 839 7.72 63.78 -4.82
N GLY A 840 9.00 63.82 -5.26
CA GLY A 840 9.80 62.65 -5.68
C GLY A 840 11.17 62.43 -4.97
N PRO A 841 11.91 61.33 -5.29
CA PRO A 841 13.03 60.80 -4.50
C PRO A 841 14.47 61.10 -5.03
N ALA A 842 15.50 60.74 -4.25
CA ALA A 842 16.94 60.81 -4.59
C ALA A 842 17.77 59.67 -3.93
N ALA A 843 19.06 59.53 -4.27
CA ALA A 843 19.87 58.32 -4.01
C ALA A 843 21.31 58.57 -3.45
N ALA A 844 22.10 57.48 -3.35
CA ALA A 844 23.50 57.33 -2.85
C ALA A 844 23.67 57.32 -1.31
N GLY A 845 24.68 56.65 -0.71
CA GLY A 845 25.70 55.72 -1.26
C GLY A 845 27.13 55.99 -0.73
N ARG A 846 27.88 54.96 -0.30
CA ARG A 846 29.35 55.03 0.00
C ARG A 846 30.03 53.65 0.19
N SER A 847 31.35 53.63 0.00
CA SER A 847 32.29 52.50 0.13
C SER A 847 33.67 53.05 0.58
N PRO A 848 34.65 52.20 0.96
CA PRO A 848 36.00 52.41 0.43
C PRO A 848 36.79 51.13 0.02
N ALA A 849 37.31 51.16 -1.22
CA ALA A 849 38.68 50.83 -1.72
C ALA A 849 39.70 50.02 -0.86
N ALA A 850 40.66 49.26 -1.41
CA ALA A 850 41.14 48.96 -2.80
C ALA A 850 41.93 47.62 -2.79
N GLY A 851 42.30 46.94 -3.89
CA GLY A 851 42.31 47.25 -5.34
C GLY A 851 43.75 47.21 -5.92
N GLY A 852 44.06 46.83 -7.17
CA GLY A 852 43.22 46.47 -8.34
C GLY A 852 43.62 45.09 -8.96
N ALA A 853 43.91 44.90 -10.26
CA ALA A 853 44.14 45.86 -11.35
C ALA A 853 43.50 45.41 -12.72
N ALA A 854 44.27 45.16 -13.79
CA ALA A 854 43.74 44.98 -15.17
C ALA A 854 44.62 44.10 -16.10
N GLY A 855 44.05 43.62 -17.22
CA GLY A 855 44.78 42.94 -18.31
C GLY A 855 43.92 42.24 -19.37
N ASP A 856 43.30 42.99 -20.30
CA ASP A 856 42.59 42.43 -21.47
C ASP A 856 43.54 41.98 -22.60
N ALA A 857 43.18 40.89 -23.28
CA ALA A 857 43.54 40.60 -24.68
C ALA A 857 42.61 39.52 -25.24
N ALA A 858 42.35 39.51 -26.55
CA ALA A 858 41.38 38.62 -27.20
C ALA A 858 41.89 38.00 -28.51
N ASP A 859 41.11 37.00 -28.97
CA ASP A 859 40.82 36.68 -30.38
C ASP A 859 41.69 35.63 -31.14
N ALA A 860 41.13 35.18 -32.28
CA ALA A 860 41.72 34.42 -33.40
C ALA A 860 41.96 32.89 -33.27
N ALA A 861 40.86 32.16 -33.46
CA ALA A 861 40.68 30.92 -34.25
C ALA A 861 41.88 30.17 -34.91
N GLY A 862 41.82 28.84 -34.85
CA GLY A 862 42.55 27.88 -35.70
C GLY A 862 41.74 26.59 -35.89
N ALA A 863 41.86 25.89 -37.02
CA ALA A 863 40.91 24.85 -37.46
C ALA A 863 41.56 23.53 -37.93
N ALA A 864 40.68 22.55 -38.23
CA ALA A 864 40.93 21.19 -38.74
C ALA A 864 41.48 20.14 -37.73
N ALA A 865 41.29 18.83 -37.91
CA ALA A 865 40.16 17.97 -38.33
C ALA A 865 40.68 16.58 -38.76
N ALA A 866 39.93 15.51 -38.43
CA ALA A 866 40.03 14.12 -38.93
C ALA A 866 41.34 13.32 -38.66
N GLY A 867 41.22 12.01 -38.36
CA GLY A 867 42.40 11.13 -38.34
C GLY A 867 42.34 9.76 -37.63
N ALA A 868 41.39 8.88 -37.99
CA ALA A 868 41.49 7.40 -37.99
C ALA A 868 41.92 6.57 -36.74
N GLU A 869 41.11 5.54 -36.47
CA GLU A 869 41.48 4.24 -35.86
C GLU A 869 42.47 3.42 -36.79
N PRO A 870 42.90 2.14 -36.53
CA PRO A 870 42.49 1.21 -35.47
C PRO A 870 43.58 0.27 -34.85
N ALA A 871 43.10 -0.57 -33.91
CA ALA A 871 43.51 -1.97 -33.63
C ALA A 871 44.93 -2.33 -33.11
N GLY A 872 44.97 -3.31 -32.19
CA GLY A 872 46.17 -4.12 -31.89
C GLY A 872 46.28 -4.62 -30.43
N PRO A 873 46.27 -5.93 -30.13
CA PRO A 873 46.23 -6.45 -28.76
C PRO A 873 47.49 -7.26 -28.32
N ALA A 874 47.42 -7.72 -27.06
CA ALA A 874 48.19 -8.81 -26.42
C ALA A 874 49.60 -8.48 -25.83
N GLY A 875 49.89 -9.14 -24.68
CA GLY A 875 51.17 -9.12 -23.97
C GLY A 875 50.99 -9.54 -22.50
N ALA A 876 51.73 -10.56 -22.03
CA ALA A 876 51.63 -11.09 -20.67
C ALA A 876 53.00 -11.46 -20.06
N GLY A 877 53.11 -11.40 -18.74
CA GLY A 877 54.28 -11.69 -17.90
C GLY A 877 54.24 -10.80 -16.64
N ALA A 878 54.42 -11.23 -15.39
CA ALA A 878 55.36 -12.19 -14.77
C ALA A 878 56.82 -11.70 -14.77
N ALA A 879 57.58 -11.68 -13.65
CA ALA A 879 57.28 -11.92 -12.22
C ALA A 879 58.43 -11.36 -11.33
N GLU A 880 58.47 -11.71 -10.02
CA GLU A 880 59.61 -11.55 -9.05
C GLU A 880 59.94 -10.12 -8.54
N ASP A 881 60.45 -9.88 -7.31
CA ASP A 881 60.48 -10.64 -6.02
C ASP A 881 60.92 -9.68 -4.85
N SER A 882 60.95 -10.20 -3.60
CA SER A 882 61.54 -9.70 -2.33
C SER A 882 60.61 -8.98 -1.31
N GLY A 883 60.72 -9.20 0.02
CA GLY A 883 61.38 -10.30 0.75
C GLY A 883 61.92 -9.98 2.17
N SER A 884 61.23 -10.40 3.25
CA SER A 884 61.73 -10.68 4.64
C SER A 884 60.52 -11.03 5.54
N ALA A 885 60.35 -12.15 6.26
CA ALA A 885 61.23 -12.94 7.16
C ALA A 885 61.46 -12.24 8.53
N THR A 886 61.28 -12.83 9.73
CA THR A 886 60.91 -14.20 10.21
C THR A 886 60.03 -14.05 11.49
N LYS A 887 59.59 -15.00 12.37
CA LYS A 887 59.70 -16.45 12.75
C LYS A 887 58.51 -16.68 13.76
N SER A 888 58.09 -17.81 14.36
CA SER A 888 58.32 -19.27 14.45
C SER A 888 57.09 -19.87 15.22
N ALA A 889 56.88 -21.16 15.57
CA ALA A 889 57.71 -22.37 15.67
C ALA A 889 56.91 -23.67 15.32
N ARG A 890 56.97 -24.74 16.15
CA ARG A 890 56.33 -26.07 15.92
C ARG A 890 56.28 -26.92 17.22
N PRO A 891 55.56 -28.07 17.27
CA PRO A 891 56.22 -29.37 17.02
C PRO A 891 55.33 -30.43 16.30
N ALA A 892 55.83 -31.67 16.11
CA ALA A 892 55.12 -32.80 15.46
C ALA A 892 55.76 -34.18 15.78
N GLY A 893 55.05 -35.29 15.48
CA GLY A 893 55.54 -36.69 15.44
C GLY A 893 54.37 -37.72 15.50
N GLY A 894 54.47 -38.97 15.01
CA GLY A 894 55.51 -39.65 14.20
C GLY A 894 55.33 -41.20 14.15
N ALA A 895 55.90 -41.88 13.13
CA ALA A 895 56.03 -43.36 12.94
C ALA A 895 54.74 -44.20 12.68
N ALA A 896 54.73 -45.39 12.04
CA ALA A 896 55.64 -46.07 11.06
C ALA A 896 54.99 -47.37 10.44
N ASP A 897 55.69 -48.01 9.47
CA ASP A 897 55.73 -49.46 9.09
C ASP A 897 54.60 -50.23 8.32
N SER A 898 54.67 -50.19 6.97
CA SER A 898 54.99 -51.31 6.02
C SER A 898 54.16 -52.62 5.77
N VAL A 899 54.21 -53.10 4.48
CA VAL A 899 54.12 -54.49 3.89
C VAL A 899 52.83 -54.97 3.16
N GLY A 900 53.00 -55.53 1.93
CA GLY A 900 52.07 -56.40 1.15
C GLY A 900 51.30 -55.72 -0.01
N SER A 901 51.19 -56.14 -1.30
CA SER A 901 51.25 -57.41 -2.08
C SER A 901 50.07 -58.40 -1.85
N GLU A 902 49.37 -58.99 -2.83
CA GLU A 902 49.56 -59.05 -4.30
C GLU A 902 48.25 -59.44 -5.09
N THR A 903 48.35 -59.52 -6.42
CA THR A 903 47.36 -59.58 -7.55
C THR A 903 46.39 -60.79 -7.76
N GLY A 904 45.31 -60.56 -8.55
CA GLY A 904 44.62 -61.54 -9.45
C GLY A 904 43.32 -62.22 -8.94
N ALA A 905 42.48 -62.95 -9.71
CA ALA A 905 42.15 -63.02 -11.16
C ALA A 905 40.81 -63.85 -11.38
N ALA A 906 40.21 -63.87 -12.59
CA ALA A 906 38.81 -64.32 -12.87
C ALA A 906 38.60 -65.81 -13.31
N SER A 907 37.34 -66.31 -13.34
CA SER A 907 36.78 -67.34 -14.30
C SER A 907 35.28 -67.71 -14.09
N ASP A 908 34.68 -68.43 -15.05
CA ASP A 908 33.22 -68.55 -15.38
C ASP A 908 32.48 -69.90 -15.04
N ALA A 909 31.15 -69.91 -15.30
CA ALA A 909 30.27 -71.06 -15.71
C ALA A 909 29.81 -72.11 -14.63
N ASP A 910 28.72 -72.91 -14.75
CA ASP A 910 27.63 -73.05 -15.76
C ASP A 910 26.33 -73.70 -15.17
N GLU A 911 25.27 -73.89 -15.98
CA GLU A 911 23.95 -74.56 -15.74
C GLU A 911 24.00 -76.13 -15.65
N PRO A 912 22.90 -76.96 -15.60
CA PRO A 912 21.41 -76.77 -15.48
C PRO A 912 20.85 -77.54 -14.22
N PRO A 913 19.61 -78.15 -14.10
CA PRO A 913 18.35 -78.20 -14.88
C PRO A 913 17.05 -77.98 -14.02
N ALA A 914 15.91 -78.63 -14.33
CA ALA A 914 14.56 -78.34 -13.77
C ALA A 914 13.56 -79.54 -13.74
N GLU A 915 12.38 -79.37 -13.09
CA GLU A 915 11.09 -80.03 -13.45
C GLU A 915 9.84 -79.21 -12.99
N GLU A 916 8.63 -79.64 -13.37
CA GLU A 916 7.31 -78.92 -13.46
C GLU A 916 6.72 -78.36 -12.12
N GLY A 917 5.73 -77.45 -12.04
CA GLY A 917 4.85 -76.67 -12.97
C GLY A 917 3.81 -75.84 -12.13
N ALA A 918 2.97 -74.90 -12.60
CA ALA A 918 2.56 -74.46 -13.94
C ALA A 918 1.84 -73.06 -13.94
N ALA A 919 1.55 -72.53 -15.14
CA ALA A 919 0.55 -71.47 -15.51
C ALA A 919 0.74 -69.97 -15.13
N PRO A 920 1.17 -69.16 -16.13
CA PRO A 920 0.68 -67.78 -16.43
C PRO A 920 0.21 -67.73 -17.93
N PRO A 921 0.21 -66.61 -18.73
CA PRO A 921 0.36 -65.15 -18.50
C PRO A 921 -0.63 -64.23 -19.31
N ALA A 922 -0.35 -62.91 -19.33
CA ALA A 922 -0.47 -61.94 -20.46
C ALA A 922 -1.75 -61.09 -20.73
N ALA A 923 -1.50 -59.98 -21.47
CA ALA A 923 -2.41 -58.93 -22.00
C ALA A 923 -1.83 -58.47 -23.38
N PRO A 924 -2.21 -57.34 -24.04
CA PRO A 924 -3.48 -56.59 -24.16
C PRO A 924 -3.90 -56.32 -25.67
N ARG A 925 -4.92 -55.46 -25.89
CA ARG A 925 -5.32 -54.71 -27.13
C ARG A 925 -6.35 -55.31 -28.15
N SER A 926 -7.14 -54.38 -28.70
CA SER A 926 -7.74 -54.29 -30.07
C SER A 926 -9.14 -54.87 -30.40
N THR A 927 -9.74 -54.27 -31.43
CA THR A 927 -11.05 -54.52 -32.12
C THR A 927 -10.76 -55.02 -33.58
N PRO A 928 -11.69 -55.30 -34.56
CA PRO A 928 -13.08 -54.79 -34.76
C PRO A 928 -14.11 -55.64 -35.62
N ARG A 929 -15.23 -54.99 -36.02
CA ARG A 929 -16.07 -55.11 -37.27
C ARG A 929 -17.27 -56.11 -37.41
N GLY A 930 -18.44 -55.53 -37.77
CA GLY A 930 -19.48 -56.07 -38.69
C GLY A 930 -20.86 -56.43 -38.08
N ALA A 931 -22.03 -56.28 -38.73
CA ALA A 931 -22.40 -55.49 -39.93
C ALA A 931 -23.95 -55.23 -40.06
N ALA A 932 -24.30 -54.03 -40.57
CA ALA A 932 -25.55 -53.51 -41.18
C ALA A 932 -26.96 -54.20 -41.07
N ALA A 933 -27.98 -53.40 -40.64
CA ALA A 933 -29.36 -53.39 -41.18
C ALA A 933 -30.13 -52.08 -40.86
N LYS A 934 -31.20 -51.78 -41.61
CA LYS A 934 -32.20 -50.68 -41.50
C LYS A 934 -33.59 -51.26 -41.88
N PRO A 935 -34.73 -50.53 -41.79
CA PRO A 935 -35.24 -49.59 -40.77
C PRO A 935 -36.73 -49.88 -40.40
N THR A 936 -37.36 -49.15 -39.45
CA THR A 936 -38.83 -48.87 -39.50
C THR A 936 -39.28 -47.74 -38.56
N ASN A 937 -40.26 -46.95 -39.02
CA ASN A 937 -41.18 -46.11 -38.23
C ASN A 937 -42.52 -46.07 -38.99
N PRO A 938 -43.67 -46.32 -38.35
CA PRO A 938 -44.87 -45.54 -38.72
C PRO A 938 -45.84 -45.18 -37.57
N ALA A 939 -46.67 -44.15 -37.84
CA ALA A 939 -47.89 -43.70 -37.14
C ALA A 939 -47.73 -43.00 -35.75
N ARG A 940 -48.15 -41.75 -35.45
CA ARG A 940 -48.95 -40.65 -36.08
C ARG A 940 -50.44 -40.50 -35.66
N ARG A 941 -50.71 -39.67 -34.64
CA ARG A 941 -51.87 -38.75 -34.38
C ARG A 941 -51.88 -38.37 -32.88
N GLY A 942 -52.34 -37.21 -32.40
CA GLY A 942 -52.81 -35.95 -33.02
C GLY A 942 -52.37 -34.74 -32.16
N LYS A 943 -52.23 -33.50 -32.65
CA LYS A 943 -53.21 -32.51 -33.17
C LYS A 943 -53.94 -31.70 -32.06
N GLY A 944 -53.59 -30.42 -31.92
CA GLY A 944 -54.30 -29.42 -31.08
C GLY A 944 -53.36 -28.53 -30.24
N ALA A 945 -53.73 -27.30 -29.92
CA ALA A 945 -53.57 -26.09 -30.76
C ALA A 945 -53.98 -24.82 -29.98
N ALA A 946 -53.28 -23.70 -30.19
CA ALA A 946 -53.49 -22.39 -29.53
C ALA A 946 -53.22 -22.36 -27.99
N GLY A 947 -52.92 -21.20 -27.38
CA GLY A 947 -52.85 -19.86 -27.96
C GLY A 947 -52.07 -18.84 -27.12
N LYS A 948 -51.85 -17.68 -27.74
CA LYS A 948 -51.12 -16.50 -27.21
C LYS A 948 -51.68 -15.96 -25.89
N GLY A 949 -50.78 -15.35 -25.12
CA GLY A 949 -51.02 -14.23 -24.21
C GLY A 949 -49.88 -13.24 -24.39
#